data_AF-A0A196SCF9-F1
#
_entry.id   AF-A0A196SCF9-F1
#
_cell.length_a   1.000
_cell.length_b   1.000
_cell.length_c   1.000
_cell.angle_alpha   90.00
_cell.angle_beta   90.00
_cell.angle_gamma   90.00
#
_symmetry.space_group_name_H-M   'P 1'
#
loop_
_entity.id
_entity.type
_entity.pdbx_description
1 polymer ?
#
loop_
_entity_poly.entity_id
_entity_poly.type
_entity_poly.pdbx_seq_one_letter_code
_entity_poly.pdbx_strand_id
1 'polypeptide(L)'
;MERLAEILKGDAIVEEEILLSSLVEIRFIDGVMHAVEGVWRRNEEVLVEMSKERVVEVNVMKRELLRVNRENLSGIEHNQVLDLNDDGERWEGDVLNSKPYGWGVLYDSEGNKAYEGFRIGNVNVCFGRSYYSDVGMVEYEGERCDGKRWGRGIRYNRYGDVLFDGEWMNNNPVKTRIEITRENQFLHNHVEQLIVCDDCCNGREWKEVDFSLLERLREIKVGDRCFQKSDGVKIKGLKELEKVQIGRRCFAQNDVRDHSDRFFVMRNCERVKELRMGSYSFSYYKALTIESVDSLEVIEMGSLSAESYNFRYASLKLLNMPKLKSLLLGWGSFSECSRAVFENLPELTSIQLGCDALQFKDYDESTELVMRNLPELTSMQLGCDAFRFKDYDESTELVMRNLPKLTTLTTEGEESHTFCCPYSFTLEDMPSLTRVSLPNAFLCRVHYQLNNIGELENHPNIKNPVLNIHSFDELSTVTRSLLVVNVAENVCNDTSVTELDFRPFWNLRVLQIGNGSFTHVNEFDLYAVHLLERVVIGRDCFTISDNSCCVRQGYFYLRFCERLKEIRIGCNSFSDYTVWEIGNCKRLEVIEIGKLNERSDNFLWADLRLESLPKLKTLLVGDGAFGWCTTLSLQNLPALTTVHMGNKAFNFQLTQYKPSVLIMRNLPRLTTLTADASAYSVFSFPHYVILKNMPSLTTVHLPNAFNYRKHVQIHGKIGALAHCFD
;
A
#
# COMPACT_ATOMS: atom_id res chain seq x y z
N MET A 1 18.36 39.22 12.60
CA MET A 1 17.91 37.82 12.55
C MET A 1 19.10 36.86 12.65
N GLU A 2 20.09 36.89 11.73
CA GLU A 2 21.29 36.02 11.81
C GLU A 2 22.10 36.17 13.11
N ARG A 3 22.29 37.41 13.61
CA ARG A 3 22.96 37.68 14.89
C ARG A 3 22.22 37.16 16.13
N LEU A 4 20.89 37.01 16.03
CA LEU A 4 20.04 36.47 17.11
C LEU A 4 20.10 34.93 17.10
N ALA A 5 20.18 34.32 15.91
CA ALA A 5 20.39 32.88 15.73
C ALA A 5 21.79 32.43 16.22
N GLU A 6 22.82 33.27 16.11
CA GLU A 6 24.14 33.01 16.70
C GLU A 6 24.13 33.07 18.23
N ILE A 7 23.33 33.95 18.84
CA ILE A 7 23.14 34.00 20.31
C ILE A 7 22.35 32.76 20.79
N LEU A 8 21.31 32.37 20.05
CA LEU A 8 20.48 31.19 20.34
C LEU A 8 21.22 29.85 20.14
N LYS A 9 22.19 29.77 19.21
CA LYS A 9 23.04 28.58 19.03
C LYS A 9 24.19 28.50 20.03
N GLY A 10 24.55 29.61 20.68
CA GLY A 10 25.79 29.74 21.43
C GLY A 10 25.71 29.38 22.91
N ASP A 11 24.67 29.77 23.65
CA ASP A 11 24.85 29.89 25.11
C ASP A 11 23.63 29.70 26.05
N ALA A 12 22.38 29.33 25.66
CA ALA A 12 21.30 29.37 26.69
C ALA A 12 20.02 28.51 26.61
N ILE A 13 19.59 27.92 25.49
CA ILE A 13 18.24 27.26 25.45
C ILE A 13 18.31 25.90 24.75
N VAL A 14 19.24 25.04 25.17
CA VAL A 14 19.36 23.66 24.67
C VAL A 14 19.62 22.67 25.82
N GLU A 15 18.97 22.87 26.96
CA GLU A 15 18.83 21.83 27.98
C GLU A 15 17.34 21.72 28.34
N GLU A 16 16.81 20.48 28.30
CA GLU A 16 15.41 20.13 28.64
C GLU A 16 14.99 20.74 29.99
N GLU A 17 15.94 20.85 30.93
CA GLU A 17 15.76 21.39 32.27
C GLU A 17 15.55 22.92 32.30
N ILE A 18 16.15 23.66 31.36
CA ILE A 18 16.01 25.12 31.24
C ILE A 18 14.62 25.48 30.70
N LEU A 19 14.09 24.70 29.75
CA LEU A 19 12.76 24.94 29.19
C LEU A 19 11.65 24.78 30.24
N LEU A 20 11.78 23.80 31.14
CA LEU A 20 10.81 23.54 32.21
C LEU A 20 10.73 24.65 33.28
N SER A 21 11.85 25.32 33.57
CA SER A 21 11.95 26.43 34.52
C SER A 21 11.76 27.81 33.89
N SER A 22 11.57 27.86 32.56
CA SER A 22 11.44 29.08 31.79
C SER A 22 9.99 29.46 31.53
N LEU A 23 9.70 30.75 31.49
CA LEU A 23 8.50 31.27 30.85
C LEU A 23 8.92 32.14 29.67
N VAL A 24 8.71 31.66 28.45
CA VAL A 24 9.17 32.32 27.21
C VAL A 24 8.02 32.54 26.23
N GLU A 25 8.07 33.66 25.53
CA GLU A 25 7.25 33.92 24.35
C GLU A 25 7.74 33.04 23.20
N ILE A 26 6.81 32.29 22.60
CA ILE A 26 7.05 31.43 21.46
C ILE A 26 6.51 32.12 20.21
N ARG A 27 7.33 32.22 19.17
CA ARG A 27 6.94 32.71 17.84
C ARG A 27 7.26 31.68 16.77
N PHE A 28 6.48 31.71 15.70
CA PHE A 28 6.75 30.90 14.52
C PHE A 28 7.57 31.70 13.51
N ILE A 29 8.78 31.22 13.24
CA ILE A 29 9.70 31.82 12.26
C ILE A 29 10.13 30.70 11.32
N ASP A 30 9.93 30.90 10.01
CA ASP A 30 10.31 29.94 8.95
C ASP A 30 9.80 28.49 9.16
N GLY A 31 8.63 28.33 9.79
CA GLY A 31 8.04 27.02 10.06
C GLY A 31 8.54 26.35 11.34
N VAL A 32 9.19 27.07 12.24
CA VAL A 32 9.69 26.47 13.49
C VAL A 32 9.28 27.36 14.67
N MET A 33 8.91 26.75 15.79
CA MET A 33 8.71 27.47 17.04
C MET A 33 10.06 27.95 17.58
N HIS A 34 10.15 29.23 17.93
CA HIS A 34 11.32 29.84 18.54
C HIS A 34 10.93 30.55 19.84
N ALA A 35 11.68 30.29 20.90
CA ALA A 35 11.68 31.14 22.08
C ALA A 35 12.38 32.47 21.73
N VAL A 36 11.71 33.61 21.96
CA VAL A 36 12.22 34.93 21.55
C VAL A 36 12.49 35.89 22.70
N GLU A 37 11.66 35.88 23.73
CA GLU A 37 11.78 36.71 24.93
C GLU A 37 11.34 35.90 26.14
N GLY A 38 11.93 36.12 27.31
CA GLY A 38 11.41 35.54 28.53
C GLY A 38 12.40 35.49 29.68
N VAL A 39 12.01 34.79 30.74
CA VAL A 39 12.79 34.64 31.96
C VAL A 39 12.88 33.17 32.36
N TRP A 40 13.98 32.77 32.96
CA TRP A 40 14.15 31.42 33.52
C TRP A 40 15.12 31.42 34.67
N ARG A 41 14.99 30.39 35.52
CA ARG A 41 15.91 30.15 36.63
C ARG A 41 16.92 29.10 36.24
N ARG A 42 18.20 29.46 36.34
CA ARG A 42 19.31 28.51 36.14
C ARG A 42 19.54 27.63 37.37
N ASN A 43 19.25 28.19 38.54
CA ASN A 43 19.17 27.49 39.83
C ASN A 43 18.29 28.33 40.79
N GLU A 44 18.24 27.98 42.07
CA GLU A 44 17.39 28.70 43.05
C GLU A 44 17.77 30.19 43.21
N GLU A 45 19.04 30.55 43.00
CA GLU A 45 19.56 31.89 43.21
C GLU A 45 19.66 32.74 41.93
N VAL A 46 19.88 32.09 40.79
CA VAL A 46 20.25 32.76 39.54
C VAL A 46 19.07 32.84 38.58
N LEU A 47 18.70 34.06 38.23
CA LEU A 47 17.64 34.38 37.28
C LEU A 47 18.24 34.99 36.01
N VAL A 48 17.73 34.55 34.87
CA VAL A 48 18.15 35.05 33.56
C VAL A 48 16.95 35.65 32.84
N GLU A 49 17.13 36.84 32.28
CA GLU A 49 16.22 37.50 31.35
C GLU A 49 16.82 37.49 29.95
N MET A 50 16.02 37.15 28.94
CA MET A 50 16.32 37.35 27.52
C MET A 50 15.28 38.27 26.90
N SER A 51 15.73 39.39 26.36
CA SER A 51 14.94 40.32 25.55
C SER A 51 15.49 40.37 24.11
N LYS A 52 14.82 41.10 23.22
CA LYS A 52 15.32 41.34 21.84
C LYS A 52 16.68 42.01 21.78
N GLU A 53 17.06 42.77 22.81
CA GLU A 53 18.26 43.62 22.81
C GLU A 53 19.38 43.10 23.70
N ARG A 54 19.04 42.36 24.75
CA ARG A 54 20.00 41.95 25.78
C ARG A 54 19.61 40.66 26.50
N VAL A 55 20.62 39.95 26.98
CA VAL A 55 20.52 38.88 27.97
C VAL A 55 21.14 39.36 29.29
N VAL A 56 20.42 39.22 30.40
CA VAL A 56 20.84 39.66 31.73
C VAL A 56 20.78 38.47 32.69
N GLU A 57 21.86 38.19 33.41
CA GLU A 57 21.93 37.15 34.44
C GLU A 57 22.23 37.81 35.79
N VAL A 58 21.45 37.47 36.81
CA VAL A 58 21.55 38.05 38.15
C VAL A 58 21.49 36.98 39.22
N ASN A 59 22.19 37.19 40.34
CA ASN A 59 21.94 36.44 41.56
C ASN A 59 20.94 37.24 42.42
N VAL A 60 19.71 36.74 42.49
CA VAL A 60 18.60 37.43 43.18
C VAL A 60 18.84 37.50 44.69
N MET A 61 19.45 36.46 45.28
CA MET A 61 19.70 36.39 46.72
C MET A 61 20.82 37.33 47.16
N LYS A 62 21.88 37.42 46.36
CA LYS A 62 23.03 38.31 46.60
C LYS A 62 22.80 39.73 46.10
N ARG A 63 21.70 39.98 45.37
CA ARG A 63 21.41 41.27 44.71
C ARG A 63 22.55 41.71 43.79
N GLU A 64 23.13 40.75 43.07
CA GLU A 64 24.36 40.94 42.28
C GLU A 64 24.08 40.72 40.79
N LEU A 65 24.55 41.66 39.96
CA LEU A 65 24.52 41.54 38.49
C LEU A 65 25.70 40.65 38.04
N LEU A 66 25.40 39.50 37.44
CA LEU A 66 26.41 38.51 37.05
C LEU A 66 26.85 38.65 35.60
N ARG A 67 25.92 39.01 34.71
CA ARG A 67 26.20 39.12 33.27
C ARG A 67 25.22 40.07 32.59
N VAL A 68 25.73 40.84 31.63
CA VAL A 68 24.93 41.50 30.60
C VAL A 68 25.60 41.22 29.26
N ASN A 69 24.93 40.46 28.37
CA ASN A 69 25.46 40.04 27.09
C ASN A 69 26.86 39.39 27.18
N ARG A 70 27.87 39.92 26.49
CA ARG A 70 29.29 39.54 26.61
C ARG A 70 30.14 40.74 27.07
N GLU A 71 29.50 41.68 27.77
CA GLU A 71 30.15 42.91 28.23
C GLU A 71 31.00 42.64 29.48
N ASN A 72 32.06 43.42 29.64
CA ASN A 72 32.88 43.40 30.84
C ASN A 72 32.21 44.24 31.93
N LEU A 73 31.94 43.63 33.07
CA LEU A 73 31.31 44.28 34.23
C LEU A 73 32.33 45.03 35.12
N SER A 74 33.62 45.04 34.77
CA SER A 74 34.63 45.82 35.49
C SER A 74 34.34 47.32 35.38
N GLY A 75 34.12 47.99 36.52
CA GLY A 75 33.82 49.42 36.57
C GLY A 75 32.42 49.76 37.10
N ILE A 76 31.62 48.77 37.52
CA ILE A 76 30.41 49.03 38.28
C ILE A 76 30.79 49.66 39.63
N GLU A 77 30.23 50.84 39.88
CA GLU A 77 30.35 51.56 41.15
C GLU A 77 29.15 51.20 42.03
N HIS A 78 29.42 50.69 43.24
CA HIS A 78 28.37 50.24 44.15
C HIS A 78 27.86 51.37 45.05
N ASN A 79 26.58 51.30 45.42
CA ASN A 79 25.94 52.20 46.40
C ASN A 79 26.09 53.70 46.07
N GLN A 80 25.98 54.08 44.80
CA GLN A 80 26.03 55.47 44.36
C GLN A 80 24.66 56.14 44.43
N VAL A 81 24.65 57.46 44.60
CA VAL A 81 23.47 58.31 44.39
C VAL A 81 23.65 59.02 43.06
N LEU A 82 22.76 58.73 42.10
CA LEU A 82 22.79 59.23 40.74
C LEU A 82 21.51 60.02 40.45
N ASP A 83 21.65 61.32 40.23
CA ASP A 83 20.54 62.15 39.73
C ASP A 83 20.23 61.76 38.28
N LEU A 84 18.97 61.44 38.00
CA LEU A 84 18.51 61.00 36.69
C LEU A 84 17.97 62.15 35.84
N ASN A 85 17.42 63.18 36.47
CA ASN A 85 16.92 64.39 35.84
C ASN A 85 16.94 65.60 36.80
N ASP A 86 16.71 66.80 36.24
CA ASP A 86 16.65 68.05 37.00
C ASP A 86 15.37 68.19 37.85
N ASP A 87 14.38 67.32 37.64
CA ASP A 87 13.11 67.30 38.36
C ASP A 87 13.20 66.58 39.72
N GLY A 88 14.36 65.99 40.05
CA GLY A 88 14.63 65.34 41.33
C GLY A 88 14.48 63.82 41.34
N GLU A 89 14.24 63.17 40.19
CA GLU A 89 14.32 61.71 40.10
C GLU A 89 15.77 61.26 40.31
N ARG A 90 15.97 60.26 41.17
CA ARG A 90 17.30 59.74 41.48
C ARG A 90 17.33 58.24 41.65
N TRP A 91 18.50 57.66 41.40
CA TRP A 91 18.82 56.25 41.60
C TRP A 91 19.83 56.10 42.73
N GLU A 92 19.53 55.23 43.69
CA GLU A 92 20.45 54.85 44.78
C GLU A 92 20.83 53.37 44.61
N GLY A 93 22.03 53.08 44.11
CA GLY A 93 22.45 51.70 43.84
C GLY A 93 23.68 51.57 42.95
N ASP A 94 23.78 50.45 42.23
CA ASP A 94 24.88 50.18 41.31
C ASP A 94 24.79 51.04 40.04
N VAL A 95 25.94 51.60 39.63
CA VAL A 95 26.05 52.53 38.50
C VAL A 95 27.20 52.14 37.57
N LEU A 96 26.98 52.23 36.26
CA LEU A 96 28.01 52.09 35.23
C LEU A 96 27.80 53.15 34.15
N ASN A 97 28.86 53.87 33.78
CA ASN A 97 28.80 54.96 32.78
C ASN A 97 27.68 55.98 33.08
N SER A 98 27.55 56.39 34.35
CA SER A 98 26.55 57.34 34.84
C SER A 98 25.11 56.93 34.54
N LYS A 99 24.82 55.63 34.55
CA LYS A 99 23.48 55.05 34.39
C LYS A 99 23.23 53.96 35.44
N PRO A 100 21.97 53.73 35.86
CA PRO A 100 21.63 52.57 36.68
C PRO A 100 22.12 51.28 36.02
N TYR A 101 22.87 50.45 36.74
CA TYR A 101 23.45 49.24 36.15
C TYR A 101 23.69 48.15 37.21
N GLY A 102 22.61 47.59 37.74
CA GLY A 102 22.64 46.58 38.80
C GLY A 102 21.47 46.72 39.76
N TRP A 103 21.67 46.40 41.04
CA TRP A 103 20.62 46.50 42.05
C TRP A 103 20.56 47.91 42.67
N GLY A 104 19.36 48.40 42.97
CA GLY A 104 19.18 49.68 43.66
C GLY A 104 17.72 50.09 43.84
N VAL A 105 17.53 51.35 44.23
CA VAL A 105 16.24 51.98 44.49
C VAL A 105 16.09 53.24 43.62
N LEU A 106 14.99 53.30 42.87
CA LEU A 106 14.57 54.47 42.10
C LEU A 106 13.58 55.29 42.94
N TYR A 107 13.85 56.57 43.07
CA TYR A 107 12.96 57.55 43.68
C TYR A 107 12.38 58.48 42.62
N ASP A 108 11.09 58.81 42.73
CA ASP A 108 10.45 59.81 41.89
C ASP A 108 10.84 61.25 42.31
N SER A 109 10.34 62.25 41.58
CA SER A 109 10.62 63.67 41.80
C SER A 109 10.16 64.20 43.17
N GLU A 110 9.24 63.50 43.85
CA GLU A 110 8.80 63.83 45.20
C GLU A 110 9.68 63.15 46.28
N GLY A 111 10.65 62.34 45.86
CA GLY A 111 11.50 61.56 46.74
C GLY A 111 10.83 60.30 47.31
N ASN A 112 9.71 59.87 46.74
CA ASN A 112 9.04 58.62 47.10
C ASN A 112 9.65 57.44 46.33
N LYS A 113 9.63 56.24 46.93
CA LYS A 113 10.11 55.04 46.26
C LYS A 113 9.19 54.67 45.11
N ALA A 114 9.73 54.60 43.90
CA ALA A 114 9.01 54.15 42.70
C ALA A 114 9.34 52.68 42.36
N TYR A 115 10.60 52.27 42.52
CA TYR A 115 11.06 50.91 42.22
C TYR A 115 12.26 50.49 43.07
N GLU A 116 12.35 49.22 43.43
CA GLU A 116 13.53 48.59 44.05
C GLU A 116 13.82 47.27 43.33
N GLY A 117 15.01 47.10 42.76
CA GLY A 117 15.36 45.86 42.07
C GLY A 117 16.51 46.03 41.07
N PHE A 118 16.65 45.07 40.17
CA PHE A 118 17.65 45.18 39.09
C PHE A 118 17.18 46.14 38.00
N ARG A 119 18.08 47.03 37.56
CA ARG A 119 17.84 48.01 36.50
C ARG A 119 19.08 48.21 35.63
N ILE A 120 18.88 48.25 34.31
CA ILE A 120 19.91 48.55 33.31
C ILE A 120 19.44 49.77 32.51
N GLY A 121 20.12 50.90 32.69
CA GLY A 121 19.71 52.20 32.17
C GLY A 121 18.32 52.57 32.67
N ASN A 122 17.35 52.61 31.74
CA ASN A 122 15.97 52.98 32.05
C ASN A 122 15.03 51.77 32.19
N VAL A 123 15.56 50.55 32.09
CA VAL A 123 14.74 49.34 32.03
C VAL A 123 14.92 48.48 33.28
N ASN A 124 13.79 48.14 33.91
CA ASN A 124 13.74 47.23 35.05
C ASN A 124 13.81 45.79 34.53
N VAL A 125 14.78 45.03 35.01
CA VAL A 125 15.14 43.70 34.48
C VAL A 125 15.08 42.64 35.57
N CYS A 126 14.99 41.37 35.16
CA CYS A 126 15.06 40.17 35.99
C CYS A 126 14.06 40.12 37.16
N PHE A 127 14.33 40.81 38.27
CA PHE A 127 13.51 40.79 39.47
C PHE A 127 13.47 42.16 40.16
N GLY A 128 12.31 42.53 40.67
CA GLY A 128 12.17 43.74 41.48
C GLY A 128 10.76 43.99 42.01
N ARG A 129 10.63 45.11 42.72
CA ARG A 129 9.43 45.60 43.38
C ARG A 129 9.07 46.98 42.85
N SER A 130 7.85 47.14 42.36
CA SER A 130 7.28 48.45 41.99
C SER A 130 6.36 48.92 43.10
N TYR A 131 6.21 50.22 43.30
CA TYR A 131 5.47 50.79 44.42
C TYR A 131 4.36 51.75 43.95
N TYR A 132 3.28 51.83 44.72
CA TYR A 132 2.37 52.97 44.69
C TYR A 132 3.04 54.13 45.44
N SER A 133 3.80 54.97 44.73
CA SER A 133 4.64 56.03 45.32
C SER A 133 3.93 56.89 46.37
N ASP A 134 2.66 57.23 46.14
CA ASP A 134 1.85 58.09 46.99
C ASP A 134 1.55 57.51 48.38
N VAL A 135 1.49 56.17 48.49
CA VAL A 135 1.19 55.46 49.74
C VAL A 135 2.34 54.58 50.24
N GLY A 136 3.43 54.47 49.46
CA GLY A 136 4.60 53.66 49.78
C GLY A 136 4.35 52.14 49.79
N MET A 137 3.18 51.67 49.35
CA MET A 137 2.82 50.25 49.32
C MET A 137 3.36 49.58 48.06
N VAL A 138 3.82 48.33 48.18
CA VAL A 138 4.25 47.53 47.02
C VAL A 138 3.06 47.35 46.08
N GLU A 139 3.26 47.61 44.79
CA GLU A 139 2.28 47.40 43.73
C GLU A 139 2.47 46.02 43.09
N TYR A 140 3.72 45.65 42.85
CA TYR A 140 4.11 44.38 42.26
C TYR A 140 5.46 43.96 42.79
N GLU A 141 5.62 42.67 43.09
CA GLU A 141 6.88 42.03 43.41
C GLU A 141 7.03 40.79 42.53
N GLY A 142 8.09 40.71 41.76
CA GLY A 142 8.30 39.52 40.96
C GLY A 142 9.31 39.68 39.84
N GLU A 143 9.29 38.67 38.99
CA GLU A 143 10.13 38.56 37.82
C GLU A 143 9.70 39.58 36.74
N ARG A 144 10.65 39.97 35.88
CA ARG A 144 10.50 41.03 34.88
C ARG A 144 11.30 40.70 33.63
N CYS A 145 10.74 41.05 32.48
CA CYS A 145 11.42 40.98 31.18
C CYS A 145 11.14 42.27 30.42
N ASP A 146 12.21 42.95 30.02
CA ASP A 146 12.17 44.23 29.29
C ASP A 146 11.20 45.26 29.89
N GLY A 147 11.28 45.46 31.20
CA GLY A 147 10.45 46.44 31.89
C GLY A 147 8.99 46.02 32.11
N LYS A 148 8.58 44.84 31.66
CA LYS A 148 7.23 44.28 31.87
C LYS A 148 7.23 43.22 32.95
N ARG A 149 6.08 43.00 33.61
CA ARG A 149 5.88 41.85 34.50
C ARG A 149 5.94 40.57 33.68
N TRP A 150 6.75 39.64 34.14
CA TRP A 150 7.03 38.38 33.47
C TRP A 150 7.36 37.32 34.50
N GLY A 151 7.09 36.04 34.25
CA GLY A 151 7.46 34.96 35.17
C GLY A 151 6.65 35.02 36.46
N ARG A 152 7.21 34.52 37.57
CA ARG A 152 6.51 34.47 38.86
C ARG A 152 6.42 35.86 39.50
N GLY A 153 5.24 36.25 39.99
CA GLY A 153 5.07 37.51 40.69
C GLY A 153 3.74 37.68 41.40
N ILE A 154 3.73 38.60 42.35
CA ILE A 154 2.59 38.95 43.20
C ILE A 154 2.24 40.41 42.95
N ARG A 155 0.96 40.68 42.70
CA ARG A 155 0.42 42.05 42.60
C ARG A 155 -0.45 42.34 43.81
N TYR A 156 -0.30 43.55 44.36
CA TYR A 156 -1.01 43.99 45.55
C TYR A 156 -1.90 45.21 45.25
N ASN A 157 -2.90 45.43 46.09
CA ASN A 157 -3.67 46.67 46.11
C ASN A 157 -2.94 47.77 46.92
N ARG A 158 -3.53 48.96 46.99
CA ARG A 158 -2.98 50.10 47.75
C ARG A 158 -3.03 49.94 49.27
N TYR A 159 -3.60 48.85 49.78
CA TYR A 159 -3.68 48.52 51.21
C TYR A 159 -2.74 47.36 51.59
N GLY A 160 -2.06 46.76 50.61
CA GLY A 160 -1.16 45.62 50.81
C GLY A 160 -1.81 44.25 50.66
N ASP A 161 -3.09 44.15 50.29
CA ASP A 161 -3.72 42.85 50.04
C ASP A 161 -3.32 42.28 48.67
N VAL A 162 -3.10 40.97 48.61
CA VAL A 162 -2.79 40.25 47.37
C VAL A 162 -3.99 40.28 46.43
N LEU A 163 -3.79 40.86 45.24
CA LEU A 163 -4.77 40.83 44.15
C LEU A 163 -4.57 39.61 43.25
N PHE A 164 -3.32 39.20 43.05
CA PHE A 164 -2.97 38.04 42.23
C PHE A 164 -1.58 37.53 42.61
N ASP A 165 -1.45 36.22 42.77
CA ASP A 165 -0.19 35.50 42.97
C ASP A 165 -0.12 34.39 41.92
N GLY A 166 0.85 34.48 41.01
CA GLY A 166 0.97 33.53 39.90
C GLY A 166 1.97 33.97 38.83
N GLU A 167 1.83 33.41 37.63
CA GLU A 167 2.69 33.72 36.49
C GLU A 167 2.15 34.89 35.66
N TRP A 168 3.06 35.74 35.19
CA TRP A 168 2.80 36.93 34.40
C TRP A 168 3.52 36.83 33.05
N MET A 169 2.93 37.38 31.99
CA MET A 169 3.62 37.63 30.73
C MET A 169 3.06 38.91 30.11
N ASN A 170 3.94 39.80 29.67
CA ASN A 170 3.56 41.10 29.09
C ASN A 170 2.52 41.87 29.94
N ASN A 171 2.77 41.99 31.25
CA ASN A 171 1.91 42.68 32.23
C ASN A 171 0.54 42.03 32.53
N ASN A 172 0.24 40.87 31.95
CA ASN A 172 -1.02 40.16 32.15
C ASN A 172 -0.78 38.81 32.84
N PRO A 173 -1.72 38.32 33.67
CA PRO A 173 -1.71 36.94 34.14
C PRO A 173 -1.65 35.94 32.97
N VAL A 174 -0.80 34.92 33.10
CA VAL A 174 -0.64 33.87 32.08
C VAL A 174 -1.90 33.01 32.00
N LYS A 175 -2.34 32.70 30.77
CA LYS A 175 -3.44 31.78 30.50
C LYS A 175 -2.88 30.49 29.92
N THR A 176 -3.19 29.34 30.51
CA THR A 176 -2.70 28.04 30.00
C THR A 176 -3.55 27.48 28.85
N ARG A 177 -4.79 27.98 28.69
CA ARG A 177 -5.63 27.74 27.51
C ARG A 177 -5.45 28.88 26.51
N ILE A 178 -4.81 28.59 25.38
CA ILE A 178 -4.54 29.54 24.31
C ILE A 178 -5.37 29.21 23.08
N GLU A 179 -5.95 30.25 22.50
CA GLU A 179 -6.75 30.18 21.28
C GLU A 179 -6.07 31.02 20.19
N ILE A 180 -5.50 30.34 19.20
CA ILE A 180 -4.90 30.98 18.03
C ILE A 180 -6.01 31.35 17.06
N THR A 181 -6.10 32.65 16.77
CA THR A 181 -7.02 33.22 15.80
C THR A 181 -6.23 33.93 14.70
N ARG A 182 -6.91 34.45 13.67
CA ARG A 182 -6.25 35.25 12.62
C ARG A 182 -5.61 36.53 13.17
N GLU A 183 -6.17 37.10 14.22
CA GLU A 183 -5.74 38.37 14.82
C GLU A 183 -4.74 38.17 15.97
N ASN A 184 -4.75 37.00 16.61
CA ASN A 184 -3.91 36.71 17.76
C ASN A 184 -3.20 35.35 17.61
N GLN A 185 -1.88 35.41 17.43
CA GLN A 185 -1.01 34.24 17.33
C GLN A 185 0.02 34.20 18.49
N PHE A 186 -0.31 34.84 19.60
CA PHE A 186 0.54 34.83 20.78
C PHE A 186 0.58 33.43 21.42
N LEU A 187 1.78 32.94 21.72
CA LEU A 187 2.01 31.62 22.30
C LEU A 187 3.15 31.70 23.33
N HIS A 188 3.11 30.84 24.34
CA HIS A 188 4.20 30.63 25.30
C HIS A 188 4.37 29.14 25.60
N ASN A 189 5.49 28.76 26.23
CA ASN A 189 5.81 27.35 26.50
C ASN A 189 4.96 26.70 27.61
N HIS A 190 4.33 27.49 28.50
CA HIS A 190 3.43 26.99 29.56
C HIS A 190 1.99 26.70 29.09
N VAL A 191 1.76 26.47 27.80
CA VAL A 191 0.42 26.17 27.28
C VAL A 191 0.05 24.73 27.59
N GLU A 192 -1.14 24.53 28.17
CA GLU A 192 -1.71 23.22 28.48
C GLU A 192 -2.79 22.81 27.47
N GLN A 193 -3.55 23.79 26.95
CA GLN A 193 -4.57 23.55 25.94
C GLN A 193 -4.37 24.52 24.79
N LEU A 194 -4.03 24.00 23.61
CA LEU A 194 -3.86 24.77 22.40
C LEU A 194 -5.04 24.55 21.47
N ILE A 195 -5.78 25.62 21.19
CA ILE A 195 -6.90 25.62 20.25
C ILE A 195 -6.52 26.51 19.07
N VAL A 196 -6.57 25.98 17.86
CA VAL A 196 -6.38 26.75 16.63
C VAL A 196 -7.72 26.87 15.94
N CYS A 197 -8.25 28.08 15.80
CA CYS A 197 -9.54 28.31 15.16
C CYS A 197 -9.51 28.01 13.66
N ASP A 198 -10.68 27.82 13.07
CA ASP A 198 -10.82 27.56 11.64
C ASP A 198 -10.08 28.61 10.78
N ASP A 199 -9.55 28.15 9.65
CA ASP A 199 -8.87 28.98 8.66
C ASP A 199 -7.69 29.81 9.22
N CYS A 200 -7.00 29.31 10.24
CA CYS A 200 -5.82 29.94 10.85
C CYS A 200 -4.50 29.27 10.42
N CYS A 201 -3.37 29.97 10.65
CA CYS A 201 -2.02 29.46 10.41
C CYS A 201 -1.72 29.05 8.95
N ASN A 202 -2.26 29.79 7.98
CA ASN A 202 -2.19 29.45 6.55
C ASN A 202 -1.09 30.20 5.77
N GLY A 203 -0.23 30.95 6.45
CA GLY A 203 0.88 31.66 5.85
C GLY A 203 2.12 30.77 5.62
N ARG A 204 3.07 31.24 4.81
CA ARG A 204 4.30 30.47 4.47
C ARG A 204 5.26 30.30 5.65
N GLU A 205 5.09 31.09 6.69
CA GLU A 205 5.78 30.97 7.97
C GLU A 205 5.44 29.69 8.75
N TRP A 206 4.46 28.90 8.28
CA TRP A 206 4.04 27.62 8.86
C TRP A 206 4.52 26.42 8.04
N LYS A 207 5.65 26.56 7.33
CA LYS A 207 6.21 25.50 6.48
C LYS A 207 6.39 24.17 7.22
N GLU A 208 6.74 24.22 8.48
CA GLU A 208 6.74 23.08 9.38
C GLU A 208 6.01 23.49 10.68
N VAL A 209 5.49 22.52 11.43
CA VAL A 209 4.86 22.76 12.72
C VAL A 209 5.43 21.78 13.73
N ASP A 210 6.35 22.26 14.55
CA ASP A 210 6.98 21.49 15.61
C ASP A 210 6.44 21.93 16.98
N PHE A 211 5.69 21.06 17.65
CA PHE A 211 5.09 21.32 18.96
C PHE A 211 6.03 21.05 20.14
N SER A 212 7.28 20.63 19.90
CA SER A 212 8.18 20.13 20.95
C SER A 212 8.54 21.16 22.03
N LEU A 213 8.39 22.47 21.78
CA LEU A 213 8.61 23.53 22.79
C LEU A 213 7.43 23.72 23.76
N LEU A 214 6.33 22.99 23.60
CA LEU A 214 5.14 23.08 24.44
C LEU A 214 5.03 21.86 25.37
N GLU A 215 6.05 21.61 26.19
CA GLU A 215 6.17 20.38 26.99
C GLU A 215 5.02 20.14 27.98
N ARG A 216 4.33 21.19 28.41
CA ARG A 216 3.17 21.12 29.33
C ARG A 216 1.84 20.85 28.62
N LEU A 217 1.85 20.69 27.30
CA LEU A 217 0.65 20.57 26.49
C LEU A 217 -0.07 19.25 26.79
N ARG A 218 -1.35 19.34 27.11
CA ARG A 218 -2.26 18.23 27.39
C ARG A 218 -3.25 17.99 26.25
N GLU A 219 -3.66 19.05 25.56
CA GLU A 219 -4.60 18.96 24.43
C GLU A 219 -4.15 19.85 23.26
N ILE A 220 -4.11 19.26 22.06
CA ILE A 220 -4.05 19.97 20.78
C ILE A 220 -5.41 19.84 20.11
N LYS A 221 -6.05 20.97 19.82
CA LYS A 221 -7.28 21.04 19.04
C LYS A 221 -7.14 22.02 17.89
N VAL A 222 -7.09 21.52 16.67
CA VAL A 222 -7.05 22.33 15.45
C VAL A 222 -8.43 22.27 14.79
N GLY A 223 -8.98 23.42 14.44
CA GLY A 223 -10.21 23.58 13.67
C GLY A 223 -10.05 23.14 12.21
N ASP A 224 -10.93 23.61 11.34
CA ASP A 224 -10.93 23.24 9.91
C ASP A 224 -10.04 24.17 9.07
N ARG A 225 -9.46 23.66 7.97
CA ARG A 225 -8.72 24.43 6.96
C ARG A 225 -7.52 25.22 7.51
N CYS A 226 -6.85 24.68 8.53
CA CYS A 226 -5.64 25.28 9.11
C CYS A 226 -4.36 24.73 8.47
N PHE A 227 -3.24 25.44 8.63
CA PHE A 227 -1.91 24.99 8.21
C PHE A 227 -1.78 24.63 6.72
N GLN A 228 -2.46 25.37 5.84
CA GLN A 228 -2.50 25.14 4.39
C GLN A 228 -1.17 25.36 3.66
N LYS A 229 -0.08 25.74 4.32
CA LYS A 229 1.25 25.91 3.71
C LYS A 229 2.33 25.08 4.39
N SER A 230 1.92 24.13 5.22
CA SER A 230 2.81 23.24 5.93
C SER A 230 3.13 21.99 5.12
N ASP A 231 4.40 21.57 5.18
CA ASP A 231 4.93 20.33 4.63
C ASP A 231 5.26 19.31 5.74
N GLY A 232 5.36 19.73 7.01
CA GLY A 232 5.82 18.85 8.09
C GLY A 232 5.15 19.12 9.43
N VAL A 233 4.79 18.06 10.16
CA VAL A 233 4.24 18.15 11.53
C VAL A 233 5.00 17.23 12.47
N LYS A 234 5.43 17.77 13.62
CA LYS A 234 6.15 17.04 14.67
C LYS A 234 5.45 17.21 16.02
N ILE A 235 5.07 16.09 16.60
CA ILE A 235 4.58 15.95 17.98
C ILE A 235 5.53 14.99 18.68
N LYS A 236 6.54 15.52 19.37
CA LYS A 236 7.64 14.72 19.92
C LYS A 236 7.92 15.08 21.36
N GLY A 237 8.10 14.07 22.21
CA GLY A 237 8.54 14.27 23.59
C GLY A 237 7.53 14.98 24.50
N LEU A 238 6.27 15.12 24.07
CA LEU A 238 5.24 15.78 24.87
C LEU A 238 4.68 14.81 25.91
N LYS A 239 5.36 14.74 27.06
CA LYS A 239 5.11 13.77 28.14
C LYS A 239 3.73 13.90 28.77
N GLU A 240 3.16 15.11 28.78
CA GLU A 240 1.85 15.40 29.36
C GLU A 240 0.69 15.37 28.35
N LEU A 241 0.96 15.15 27.05
CA LEU A 241 -0.05 15.21 26.01
C LEU A 241 -1.01 14.02 26.10
N GLU A 242 -2.32 14.30 26.15
CA GLU A 242 -3.36 13.29 26.30
C GLU A 242 -4.22 13.17 25.04
N LYS A 243 -4.46 14.27 24.33
CA LYS A 243 -5.40 14.31 23.20
C LYS A 243 -4.92 15.18 22.05
N VAL A 244 -5.03 14.64 20.84
CA VAL A 244 -4.79 15.35 19.58
C VAL A 244 -6.00 15.27 18.68
N GLN A 245 -6.60 16.42 18.38
CA GLN A 245 -7.72 16.55 17.47
C GLN A 245 -7.37 17.53 16.35
N ILE A 246 -7.40 17.06 15.10
CA ILE A 246 -7.19 17.88 13.90
C ILE A 246 -8.49 17.91 13.10
N GLY A 247 -8.96 19.10 12.74
CA GLY A 247 -10.17 19.28 11.92
C GLY A 247 -9.98 18.92 10.45
N ARG A 248 -11.02 19.18 9.66
CA ARG A 248 -11.10 18.82 8.25
C ARG A 248 -10.22 19.72 7.39
N ARG A 249 -9.69 19.16 6.31
CA ARG A 249 -8.89 19.89 5.31
C ARG A 249 -7.69 20.64 5.91
N CYS A 250 -7.17 20.23 7.06
CA CYS A 250 -5.93 20.80 7.62
C CYS A 250 -4.71 20.20 6.94
N PHE A 251 -3.63 20.97 6.76
CA PHE A 251 -2.41 20.44 6.11
C PHE A 251 -2.68 19.89 4.69
N ALA A 252 -3.61 20.50 3.94
CA ALA A 252 -4.20 19.94 2.73
C ALA A 252 -3.83 20.71 1.44
N GLN A 253 -2.68 21.39 1.40
CA GLN A 253 -2.31 22.23 0.27
C GLN A 253 -2.17 21.45 -1.04
N ASN A 254 -2.73 21.99 -2.11
CA ASN A 254 -2.74 21.37 -3.46
C ASN A 254 -1.75 22.01 -4.46
N ASP A 255 -0.81 22.84 -3.99
CA ASP A 255 0.04 23.67 -4.84
C ASP A 255 1.39 22.97 -5.13
N VAL A 256 1.51 22.46 -6.37
CA VAL A 256 2.74 22.17 -7.15
C VAL A 256 3.54 20.86 -6.94
N ARG A 257 3.57 20.08 -8.04
CA ARG A 257 4.57 19.18 -8.69
C ARG A 257 5.45 18.18 -7.92
N ASP A 258 5.63 18.24 -6.62
CA ASP A 258 6.21 17.11 -5.88
C ASP A 258 5.81 17.13 -4.40
N HIS A 259 5.05 16.12 -3.99
CA HIS A 259 4.59 15.94 -2.60
C HIS A 259 5.38 14.83 -1.87
N SER A 260 6.58 14.49 -2.36
CA SER A 260 7.42 13.40 -1.82
C SER A 260 7.94 13.65 -0.39
N ASP A 261 8.15 14.90 -0.01
CA ASP A 261 8.83 15.25 1.25
C ASP A 261 7.90 15.57 2.44
N ARG A 262 6.58 15.45 2.28
CA ARG A 262 5.63 15.82 3.34
C ARG A 262 5.46 14.73 4.40
N PHE A 263 5.53 15.12 5.68
CA PHE A 263 5.59 14.17 6.79
C PHE A 263 4.78 14.54 8.03
N PHE A 264 4.20 13.53 8.68
CA PHE A 264 3.64 13.61 10.02
C PHE A 264 4.40 12.67 10.95
N VAL A 265 4.91 13.18 12.06
CA VAL A 265 5.61 12.38 13.06
C VAL A 265 5.04 12.62 14.45
N MET A 266 4.59 11.53 15.08
CA MET A 266 4.28 11.47 16.50
C MET A 266 5.19 10.42 17.18
N ARG A 267 6.03 10.86 18.12
CA ARG A 267 6.98 9.97 18.80
C ARG A 267 7.14 10.32 20.28
N ASN A 268 7.36 9.31 21.12
CA ASN A 268 7.70 9.46 22.54
C ASN A 268 6.68 10.35 23.30
N CYS A 269 5.39 10.09 23.10
CA CYS A 269 4.31 10.80 23.78
C CYS A 269 3.54 9.81 24.66
N GLU A 270 4.03 9.62 25.89
CA GLU A 270 3.69 8.49 26.76
C GLU A 270 2.25 8.49 27.29
N ARG A 271 1.58 9.63 27.27
CA ARG A 271 0.22 9.82 27.84
C ARG A 271 -0.87 10.00 26.80
N VAL A 272 -0.55 10.03 25.51
CA VAL A 272 -1.54 10.28 24.46
C VAL A 272 -2.49 9.10 24.40
N LYS A 273 -3.80 9.37 24.52
CA LYS A 273 -4.87 8.38 24.48
C LYS A 273 -5.68 8.45 23.19
N GLU A 274 -5.82 9.64 22.62
CA GLU A 274 -6.67 9.87 21.44
C GLU A 274 -5.94 10.64 20.34
N LEU A 275 -5.95 10.07 19.14
CA LEU A 275 -5.53 10.72 17.91
C LEU A 275 -6.70 10.74 16.92
N ARG A 276 -7.26 11.93 16.67
CA ARG A 276 -8.39 12.13 15.77
C ARG A 276 -8.06 13.13 14.67
N MET A 277 -8.31 12.77 13.43
CA MET A 277 -8.04 13.60 12.25
C MET A 277 -9.26 13.65 11.32
N GLY A 278 -9.72 14.85 10.98
CA GLY A 278 -10.89 15.06 10.13
C GLY A 278 -10.62 14.77 8.66
N SER A 279 -11.68 14.57 7.88
CA SER A 279 -11.60 14.31 6.43
C SER A 279 -10.77 15.36 5.69
N TYR A 280 -9.99 14.90 4.72
CA TYR A 280 -9.06 15.62 3.86
C TYR A 280 -7.91 16.31 4.61
N SER A 281 -7.69 16.02 5.90
CA SER A 281 -6.48 16.50 6.57
C SER A 281 -5.27 15.67 6.14
N PHE A 282 -4.14 16.30 5.83
CA PHE A 282 -2.89 15.65 5.42
C PHE A 282 -2.88 15.00 4.01
N SER A 283 -3.83 15.30 3.12
CA SER A 283 -4.09 14.51 1.89
C SER A 283 -2.91 14.24 0.95
N TYR A 284 -1.81 14.98 1.08
CA TYR A 284 -0.61 14.82 0.26
C TYR A 284 0.64 14.49 1.10
N TYR A 285 0.46 14.05 2.34
CA TYR A 285 1.53 13.59 3.23
C TYR A 285 1.79 12.12 2.98
N LYS A 286 2.95 11.79 2.40
CA LYS A 286 3.31 10.41 2.05
C LYS A 286 4.04 9.69 3.18
N ALA A 287 4.58 10.42 4.15
CA ALA A 287 5.28 9.86 5.29
C ALA A 287 4.46 10.03 6.58
N LEU A 288 4.02 8.92 7.16
CA LEU A 288 3.38 8.87 8.47
C LEU A 288 4.25 8.05 9.43
N THR A 289 4.48 8.57 10.63
CA THR A 289 5.20 7.85 11.69
C THR A 289 4.50 8.04 13.03
N ILE A 290 4.15 6.92 13.66
CA ILE A 290 3.56 6.84 14.99
C ILE A 290 4.32 5.75 15.75
N GLU A 291 5.20 6.13 16.67
CA GLU A 291 6.07 5.20 17.40
C GLU A 291 6.21 5.61 18.87
N SER A 292 6.41 4.65 19.77
CA SER A 292 6.59 4.90 21.22
C SER A 292 5.46 5.76 21.81
N VAL A 293 4.21 5.32 21.59
CA VAL A 293 2.97 5.96 22.06
C VAL A 293 2.05 4.92 22.73
N ASP A 294 2.61 4.20 23.71
CA ASP A 294 2.02 2.96 24.24
C ASP A 294 0.68 3.15 24.97
N SER A 295 0.34 4.39 25.33
CA SER A 295 -0.95 4.73 25.95
C SER A 295 -2.08 5.01 24.95
N LEU A 296 -1.80 4.99 23.64
CA LEU A 296 -2.79 5.35 22.63
C LEU A 296 -3.91 4.30 22.56
N GLU A 297 -5.15 4.73 22.82
CA GLU A 297 -6.32 3.86 22.88
C GLU A 297 -7.17 3.94 21.61
N VAL A 298 -7.22 5.13 20.98
CA VAL A 298 -8.10 5.42 19.85
C VAL A 298 -7.34 6.13 18.72
N ILE A 299 -7.45 5.59 17.51
CA ILE A 299 -7.06 6.26 16.27
C ILE A 299 -8.29 6.38 15.38
N GLU A 300 -8.64 7.62 15.01
CA GLU A 300 -9.69 7.90 14.03
C GLU A 300 -9.19 8.88 12.97
N MET A 301 -9.30 8.51 11.69
CA MET A 301 -8.86 9.34 10.58
C MET A 301 -9.91 9.36 9.48
N GLY A 302 -10.68 10.44 9.39
CA GLY A 302 -11.72 10.63 8.38
C GLY A 302 -13.12 10.21 8.83
N SER A 303 -13.97 9.87 7.86
CA SER A 303 -15.37 9.47 8.01
C SER A 303 -15.64 8.20 7.20
N LEU A 304 -16.40 7.27 7.77
CA LEU A 304 -16.87 6.08 7.05
C LEU A 304 -17.92 6.42 5.97
N SER A 305 -18.65 7.51 6.15
CA SER A 305 -19.79 7.90 5.29
C SER A 305 -19.45 8.94 4.22
N ALA A 306 -18.19 9.42 4.17
CA ALA A 306 -17.77 10.45 3.24
C ALA A 306 -16.29 10.32 2.89
N GLU A 307 -15.95 10.66 1.65
CA GLU A 307 -14.58 10.78 1.16
C GLU A 307 -13.69 11.53 2.17
N SER A 308 -12.55 10.94 2.48
CA SER A 308 -11.67 11.39 3.54
C SER A 308 -10.23 11.59 3.08
N TYR A 309 -9.62 10.68 2.31
CA TYR A 309 -8.30 10.92 1.69
C TYR A 309 -7.24 11.56 2.62
N ASN A 310 -7.18 11.17 3.89
CA ASN A 310 -6.33 11.79 4.91
C ASN A 310 -4.83 11.67 4.60
N PHE A 311 -4.32 10.47 4.37
CA PHE A 311 -2.93 10.17 4.06
C PHE A 311 -2.86 9.37 2.75
N ARG A 312 -3.47 9.92 1.69
CA ARG A 312 -3.41 9.31 0.36
C ARG A 312 -1.93 9.10 -0.03
N TYR A 313 -1.62 7.93 -0.57
CA TYR A 313 -0.27 7.47 -0.92
C TYR A 313 0.66 7.09 0.26
N ALA A 314 0.28 7.35 1.52
CA ALA A 314 1.11 6.97 2.66
C ALA A 314 0.95 5.51 3.03
N SER A 315 2.02 4.90 3.54
CA SER A 315 1.95 3.61 4.21
C SER A 315 1.56 3.77 5.68
N LEU A 316 0.82 2.80 6.22
CA LEU A 316 0.43 2.76 7.63
C LEU A 316 1.13 1.60 8.33
N LYS A 317 1.79 1.88 9.46
CA LYS A 317 2.39 0.86 10.32
C LYS A 317 2.01 1.15 11.77
N LEU A 318 1.27 0.22 12.37
CA LEU A 318 0.91 0.23 13.79
C LEU A 318 1.55 -1.01 14.43
N LEU A 319 2.63 -0.78 15.18
CA LEU A 319 3.49 -1.83 15.73
C LEU A 319 3.55 -1.68 17.25
N ASN A 320 3.36 -2.79 17.97
CA ASN A 320 3.57 -2.86 19.42
C ASN A 320 2.83 -1.78 20.21
N MET A 321 1.54 -1.56 19.92
CA MET A 321 0.71 -0.60 20.66
C MET A 321 -0.17 -1.36 21.67
N PRO A 322 0.26 -1.50 22.94
CA PRO A 322 -0.37 -2.42 23.89
C PRO A 322 -1.80 -2.05 24.28
N LYS A 323 -2.15 -0.75 24.25
CA LYS A 323 -3.46 -0.26 24.70
C LYS A 323 -4.41 0.16 23.57
N LEU A 324 -4.02 -0.01 22.30
CA LEU A 324 -4.85 0.41 21.18
C LEU A 324 -6.10 -0.47 21.11
N LYS A 325 -7.28 0.10 21.30
CA LYS A 325 -8.57 -0.61 21.39
C LYS A 325 -9.40 -0.53 20.12
N SER A 326 -9.34 0.61 19.43
CA SER A 326 -10.15 0.86 18.24
C SER A 326 -9.39 1.64 17.17
N LEU A 327 -9.54 1.20 15.93
CA LEU A 327 -9.04 1.86 14.74
C LEU A 327 -10.19 2.16 13.78
N LEU A 328 -10.35 3.43 13.40
CA LEU A 328 -11.27 3.86 12.35
C LEU A 328 -10.51 4.64 11.27
N LEU A 329 -10.57 4.15 10.04
CA LEU A 329 -10.05 4.85 8.87
C LEU A 329 -11.19 5.10 7.88
N GLY A 330 -11.46 6.36 7.59
CA GLY A 330 -12.50 6.79 6.66
C GLY A 330 -12.24 6.45 5.20
N TRP A 331 -13.20 6.83 4.35
CA TRP A 331 -13.15 6.54 2.91
C TRP A 331 -11.88 7.09 2.26
N GLY A 332 -11.06 6.19 1.71
CA GLY A 332 -9.85 6.53 0.99
C GLY A 332 -8.74 7.09 1.88
N SER A 333 -8.85 6.98 3.21
CA SER A 333 -7.92 7.63 4.14
C SER A 333 -6.46 7.28 3.90
N PHE A 334 -6.14 6.09 3.41
CA PHE A 334 -4.80 5.66 2.99
C PHE A 334 -4.86 4.98 1.60
N SER A 335 -5.74 5.44 0.71
CA SER A 335 -5.79 4.91 -0.66
C SER A 335 -4.46 5.11 -1.37
N GLU A 336 -4.11 4.18 -2.27
CA GLU A 336 -2.83 4.14 -2.99
C GLU A 336 -1.61 3.92 -2.07
N CYS A 337 -1.80 3.24 -0.93
CA CYS A 337 -0.68 2.87 -0.07
C CYS A 337 0.14 1.72 -0.70
N SER A 338 1.42 1.60 -0.35
CA SER A 338 2.21 0.40 -0.64
C SER A 338 2.18 -0.61 0.51
N ARG A 339 1.98 -0.15 1.75
CA ARG A 339 2.12 -1.03 2.91
C ARG A 339 1.17 -0.67 4.03
N ALA A 340 0.52 -1.69 4.58
CA ALA A 340 -0.33 -1.61 5.75
C ALA A 340 0.06 -2.71 6.74
N VAL A 341 0.51 -2.35 7.94
CA VAL A 341 0.96 -3.31 8.96
C VAL A 341 0.26 -3.05 10.29
N PHE A 342 -0.37 -4.10 10.82
CA PHE A 342 -1.00 -4.16 12.13
C PHE A 342 -0.39 -5.35 12.89
N GLU A 343 0.54 -5.08 13.79
CA GLU A 343 1.30 -6.15 14.44
C GLU A 343 1.47 -5.91 15.95
N ASN A 344 1.19 -6.96 16.74
CA ASN A 344 1.28 -6.95 18.20
C ASN A 344 0.40 -5.86 18.83
N LEU A 345 -0.91 -5.95 18.60
CA LEU A 345 -1.92 -5.04 19.16
C LEU A 345 -2.86 -5.85 20.09
N PRO A 346 -2.43 -6.16 21.32
CA PRO A 346 -3.09 -7.14 22.18
C PRO A 346 -4.48 -6.73 22.66
N GLU A 347 -4.78 -5.44 22.77
CA GLU A 347 -6.09 -4.93 23.22
C GLU A 347 -7.00 -4.49 22.05
N LEU A 348 -6.57 -4.65 20.79
CA LEU A 348 -7.35 -4.17 19.64
C LEU A 348 -8.58 -5.04 19.44
N THR A 349 -9.77 -4.44 19.59
CA THR A 349 -11.05 -5.18 19.55
C THR A 349 -11.82 -5.03 18.25
N SER A 350 -11.62 -3.91 17.54
CA SER A 350 -12.34 -3.59 16.30
C SER A 350 -11.49 -2.77 15.32
N ILE A 351 -11.67 -3.08 14.04
CA ILE A 351 -11.16 -2.29 12.91
C ILE A 351 -12.35 -1.91 12.03
N GLN A 352 -12.51 -0.62 11.78
CA GLN A 352 -13.54 -0.05 10.90
C GLN A 352 -12.87 0.72 9.77
N LEU A 353 -13.11 0.31 8.54
CA LEU A 353 -12.56 0.94 7.34
C LEU A 353 -13.69 1.43 6.44
N GLY A 354 -13.58 2.64 5.91
CA GLY A 354 -14.45 3.13 4.83
C GLY A 354 -14.06 2.52 3.48
N CYS A 355 -14.79 2.88 2.43
CA CYS A 355 -14.45 2.44 1.07
C CYS A 355 -13.03 2.88 0.68
N ASP A 356 -12.28 2.05 -0.04
CA ASP A 356 -10.91 2.33 -0.51
C ASP A 356 -9.89 2.72 0.58
N ALA A 357 -10.20 2.57 1.88
CA ALA A 357 -9.44 3.19 2.96
C ALA A 357 -7.97 2.76 3.00
N LEU A 358 -7.65 1.55 2.54
CA LEU A 358 -6.30 0.99 2.40
C LEU A 358 -6.18 0.26 1.05
N GLN A 359 -6.70 0.87 -0.01
CA GLN A 359 -6.50 0.39 -1.38
C GLN A 359 -5.01 0.48 -1.74
N PHE A 360 -4.44 -0.60 -2.26
CA PHE A 360 -3.04 -0.62 -2.66
C PHE A 360 -2.82 0.00 -4.04
N LYS A 361 -1.65 0.61 -4.23
CA LYS A 361 -1.30 1.30 -5.47
C LYS A 361 -0.98 0.38 -6.64
N ASP A 362 -0.91 1.00 -7.81
CA ASP A 362 -1.07 0.32 -9.08
C ASP A 362 0.21 0.01 -9.91
N TYR A 363 1.39 0.44 -9.49
CA TYR A 363 2.63 0.44 -10.30
C TYR A 363 3.78 -0.31 -9.61
N ASP A 364 4.49 -1.20 -10.35
CA ASP A 364 5.84 -1.84 -10.21
C ASP A 364 6.54 -1.92 -8.81
N GLU A 365 5.80 -1.76 -7.73
CA GLU A 365 6.31 -1.72 -6.37
C GLU A 365 5.53 -2.70 -5.50
N SER A 366 6.26 -3.43 -4.65
CA SER A 366 5.68 -4.45 -3.78
C SER A 366 4.64 -3.85 -2.82
N THR A 367 3.48 -4.49 -2.79
CA THR A 367 2.40 -4.11 -1.88
C THR A 367 2.19 -5.18 -0.81
N GLU A 368 2.04 -4.77 0.44
CA GLU A 368 2.01 -5.69 1.58
C GLU A 368 0.92 -5.30 2.59
N LEU A 369 0.05 -6.26 2.90
CA LEU A 369 -0.82 -6.22 4.08
C LEU A 369 -0.37 -7.24 5.10
N VAL A 370 -0.07 -6.80 6.32
CA VAL A 370 0.24 -7.68 7.46
C VAL A 370 -0.69 -7.41 8.63
N MET A 371 -1.35 -8.46 9.09
CA MET A 371 -2.11 -8.50 10.34
C MET A 371 -1.62 -9.68 11.17
N ARG A 372 -0.90 -9.40 12.27
CA ARG A 372 -0.28 -10.45 13.09
C ARG A 372 -0.48 -10.17 14.57
N ASN A 373 -0.84 -11.22 15.32
CA ASN A 373 -0.96 -11.17 16.78
C ASN A 373 -1.96 -10.09 17.25
N LEU A 374 -3.23 -10.24 16.84
CA LEU A 374 -4.35 -9.40 17.28
C LEU A 374 -5.35 -10.28 18.06
N PRO A 375 -4.98 -10.75 19.28
CA PRO A 375 -5.70 -11.80 19.98
C PRO A 375 -7.12 -11.42 20.41
N GLU A 376 -7.39 -10.14 20.66
CA GLU A 376 -8.68 -9.61 21.10
C GLU A 376 -9.55 -9.08 19.97
N LEU A 377 -9.08 -9.14 18.71
CA LEU A 377 -9.84 -8.62 17.57
C LEU A 377 -11.06 -9.50 17.31
N THR A 378 -12.27 -8.93 17.44
CA THR A 378 -13.52 -9.69 17.32
C THR A 378 -14.24 -9.47 16.01
N SER A 379 -14.09 -8.28 15.41
CA SER A 379 -14.78 -7.90 14.17
C SER A 379 -13.96 -6.94 13.31
N MET A 380 -14.08 -7.13 12.01
CA MET A 380 -13.59 -6.22 10.99
C MET A 380 -14.76 -5.81 10.09
N GLN A 381 -15.07 -4.51 10.10
CA GLN A 381 -16.08 -3.91 9.24
C GLN A 381 -15.37 -3.11 8.16
N LEU A 382 -15.47 -3.57 6.92
CA LEU A 382 -14.72 -3.05 5.81
C LEU A 382 -15.69 -2.40 4.82
N GLY A 383 -15.42 -1.17 4.38
CA GLY A 383 -16.11 -0.57 3.24
C GLY A 383 -15.77 -1.30 1.95
N CYS A 384 -16.43 -0.90 0.86
CA CYS A 384 -16.16 -1.45 -0.47
C CYS A 384 -14.69 -1.25 -0.86
N ASP A 385 -14.04 -2.27 -1.42
CA ASP A 385 -12.66 -2.21 -1.92
C ASP A 385 -11.59 -1.84 -0.87
N ALA A 386 -11.90 -1.89 0.43
CA ALA A 386 -10.88 -1.80 1.47
C ALA A 386 -9.87 -2.95 1.30
N PHE A 387 -8.56 -2.69 1.41
CA PHE A 387 -7.51 -3.69 1.15
C PHE A 387 -7.56 -4.34 -0.25
N ARG A 388 -8.04 -3.60 -1.26
CA ARG A 388 -7.95 -4.06 -2.64
C ARG A 388 -6.50 -4.06 -3.10
N PHE A 389 -5.99 -5.22 -3.52
CA PHE A 389 -4.74 -5.31 -4.28
C PHE A 389 -5.04 -5.12 -5.77
N LYS A 390 -4.02 -4.75 -6.53
CA LYS A 390 -4.12 -4.72 -8.00
C LYS A 390 -3.88 -6.10 -8.59
N ASP A 391 -4.61 -6.40 -9.68
CA ASP A 391 -4.41 -7.60 -10.48
C ASP A 391 -3.00 -7.67 -11.12
N TYR A 392 -2.43 -8.88 -11.13
CA TYR A 392 -1.25 -9.31 -11.93
C TYR A 392 0.17 -8.88 -11.49
N ASP A 393 0.37 -8.37 -10.26
CA ASP A 393 1.73 -8.09 -9.76
C ASP A 393 2.24 -9.24 -8.86
N GLU A 394 3.37 -9.86 -9.24
CA GLU A 394 4.03 -10.96 -8.53
C GLU A 394 4.59 -10.58 -7.14
N SER A 395 4.58 -9.30 -6.80
CA SER A 395 5.19 -8.74 -5.59
C SER A 395 4.18 -8.40 -4.47
N THR A 396 2.92 -8.80 -4.63
CA THR A 396 1.85 -8.52 -3.66
C THR A 396 1.71 -9.61 -2.59
N GLU A 397 1.68 -9.21 -1.32
CA GLU A 397 1.62 -10.13 -0.17
C GLU A 397 0.50 -9.78 0.82
N LEU A 398 -0.28 -10.80 1.20
CA LEU A 398 -1.27 -10.73 2.27
C LEU A 398 -0.93 -11.71 3.39
N VAL A 399 -0.73 -11.23 4.61
CA VAL A 399 -0.55 -12.09 5.79
C VAL A 399 -1.55 -11.76 6.87
N MET A 400 -2.36 -12.75 7.25
CA MET A 400 -3.25 -12.70 8.41
C MET A 400 -2.95 -13.90 9.30
N ARG A 401 -2.40 -13.68 10.50
CA ARG A 401 -2.04 -14.76 11.42
C ARG A 401 -2.35 -14.42 12.87
N ASN A 402 -2.82 -15.41 13.62
CA ASN A 402 -3.09 -15.31 15.05
C ASN A 402 -4.14 -14.23 15.35
N LEU A 403 -5.36 -14.47 14.85
CA LEU A 403 -6.56 -13.67 15.11
C LEU A 403 -7.65 -14.57 15.74
N PRO A 404 -7.37 -15.23 16.89
CA PRO A 404 -8.16 -16.33 17.41
C PRO A 404 -9.60 -15.98 17.79
N LYS A 405 -9.88 -14.72 18.14
CA LYS A 405 -11.22 -14.24 18.51
C LYS A 405 -12.00 -13.58 17.37
N LEU A 406 -11.42 -13.51 16.16
CA LEU A 406 -12.09 -12.87 15.03
C LEU A 406 -13.31 -13.69 14.62
N THR A 407 -14.51 -13.12 14.74
CA THR A 407 -15.78 -13.80 14.43
C THR A 407 -16.39 -13.35 13.12
N THR A 408 -16.18 -12.09 12.76
CA THR A 408 -16.80 -11.44 11.60
C THR A 408 -15.76 -10.74 10.74
N LEU A 409 -15.73 -11.08 9.45
CA LEU A 409 -14.93 -10.44 8.41
C LEU A 409 -15.82 -10.17 7.20
N THR A 410 -16.30 -8.93 7.06
CA THR A 410 -17.28 -8.57 6.02
C THR A 410 -16.90 -7.26 5.36
N THR A 411 -17.11 -7.20 4.04
CA THR A 411 -17.05 -5.96 3.25
C THR A 411 -18.44 -5.47 2.84
N GLU A 412 -18.61 -4.16 2.70
CA GLU A 412 -19.78 -3.52 2.10
C GLU A 412 -19.74 -3.62 0.56
N GLY A 413 -20.91 -3.80 -0.07
CA GLY A 413 -21.05 -3.85 -1.53
C GLY A 413 -20.96 -5.27 -2.11
N GLU A 414 -21.91 -5.62 -2.99
CA GLU A 414 -21.98 -6.94 -3.62
C GLU A 414 -20.85 -7.21 -4.62
N GLU A 415 -20.21 -6.14 -5.12
CA GLU A 415 -19.09 -6.21 -6.07
C GLU A 415 -17.73 -5.89 -5.44
N SER A 416 -17.62 -5.85 -4.10
CA SER A 416 -16.39 -5.45 -3.43
C SER A 416 -15.19 -6.36 -3.76
N HIS A 417 -14.08 -5.71 -4.10
CA HIS A 417 -12.77 -6.26 -4.41
C HIS A 417 -11.81 -6.25 -3.21
N THR A 418 -12.32 -6.19 -1.98
CA THR A 418 -11.51 -6.40 -0.77
C THR A 418 -10.75 -7.73 -0.83
N PHE A 419 -9.44 -7.70 -0.61
CA PHE A 419 -8.54 -8.86 -0.79
C PHE A 419 -8.60 -9.49 -2.18
N CYS A 420 -9.03 -8.74 -3.20
CA CYS A 420 -8.93 -9.16 -4.58
C CYS A 420 -7.45 -9.26 -4.94
N CYS A 421 -7.05 -10.42 -5.46
CA CYS A 421 -5.78 -10.62 -6.15
C CYS A 421 -4.42 -10.45 -5.43
N PRO A 422 -4.24 -10.81 -4.13
CA PRO A 422 -2.88 -10.98 -3.62
C PRO A 422 -2.17 -12.14 -4.35
N TYR A 423 -0.94 -11.94 -4.78
CA TYR A 423 -0.14 -12.95 -5.49
C TYR A 423 0.32 -14.07 -4.54
N SER A 424 0.82 -13.67 -3.36
CA SER A 424 1.11 -14.55 -2.25
C SER A 424 0.21 -14.23 -1.06
N PHE A 425 -0.38 -15.25 -0.43
CA PHE A 425 -1.09 -15.01 0.83
C PHE A 425 -0.97 -16.14 1.86
N THR A 426 -0.85 -15.75 3.13
CA THR A 426 -0.82 -16.66 4.29
C THR A 426 -1.96 -16.29 5.24
N LEU A 427 -2.89 -17.22 5.43
CA LEU A 427 -4.01 -17.07 6.35
C LEU A 427 -3.94 -18.20 7.39
N GLU A 428 -3.75 -17.85 8.65
CA GLU A 428 -3.55 -18.83 9.72
C GLU A 428 -4.17 -18.41 11.06
N ASP A 429 -4.63 -19.39 11.83
CA ASP A 429 -5.10 -19.22 13.21
C ASP A 429 -6.24 -18.19 13.37
N MET A 430 -7.35 -18.46 12.67
CA MET A 430 -8.63 -17.76 12.77
C MET A 430 -9.81 -18.72 13.06
N PRO A 431 -9.71 -19.61 14.06
CA PRO A 431 -10.68 -20.69 14.30
C PRO A 431 -12.11 -20.21 14.62
N SER A 432 -12.26 -19.01 15.18
CA SER A 432 -13.57 -18.48 15.62
C SER A 432 -14.35 -17.78 14.51
N LEU A 433 -13.80 -17.71 13.31
CA LEU A 433 -14.40 -16.99 12.19
C LEU A 433 -15.66 -17.72 11.72
N THR A 434 -16.82 -17.08 11.82
CA THR A 434 -18.14 -17.68 11.54
C THR A 434 -18.97 -16.89 10.54
N ARG A 435 -18.69 -15.59 10.37
CA ARG A 435 -19.36 -14.72 9.40
C ARG A 435 -18.36 -14.11 8.44
N VAL A 436 -18.38 -14.58 7.20
CA VAL A 436 -17.52 -14.08 6.11
C VAL A 436 -18.38 -13.59 4.95
N SER A 437 -18.12 -12.39 4.47
CA SER A 437 -18.74 -11.84 3.26
C SER A 437 -17.68 -11.07 2.48
N LEU A 438 -17.14 -11.67 1.43
CA LEU A 438 -15.99 -11.17 0.66
C LEU A 438 -16.15 -11.52 -0.85
N PRO A 439 -17.10 -10.92 -1.58
CA PRO A 439 -17.56 -11.42 -2.89
C PRO A 439 -16.44 -11.74 -3.90
N ASN A 440 -15.49 -10.82 -4.10
CA ASN A 440 -14.41 -10.96 -5.09
C ASN A 440 -13.02 -11.21 -4.47
N ALA A 441 -12.94 -11.72 -3.24
CA ALA A 441 -11.65 -11.99 -2.59
C ALA A 441 -10.93 -13.23 -3.15
N PHE A 442 -9.60 -13.23 -3.11
CA PHE A 442 -8.72 -14.37 -3.43
C PHE A 442 -8.82 -14.89 -4.88
N LEU A 443 -9.07 -14.00 -5.85
CA LEU A 443 -9.16 -14.33 -7.28
C LEU A 443 -7.82 -14.74 -7.91
N CYS A 444 -6.70 -14.15 -7.48
CA CYS A 444 -5.37 -14.53 -7.94
C CYS A 444 -4.75 -15.52 -6.95
N ARG A 445 -4.32 -16.72 -7.40
CA ARG A 445 -3.87 -17.82 -6.52
C ARG A 445 -2.58 -18.46 -7.01
N VAL A 446 -1.49 -17.71 -6.93
CA VAL A 446 -0.21 -18.23 -7.40
C VAL A 446 0.53 -18.95 -6.27
N HIS A 447 0.62 -18.34 -5.08
CA HIS A 447 1.21 -18.94 -3.88
C HIS A 447 0.32 -18.70 -2.66
N TYR A 448 0.00 -19.75 -1.89
CA TYR A 448 -0.77 -19.56 -0.66
C TYR A 448 -0.49 -20.61 0.41
N GLN A 449 -0.74 -20.21 1.67
CA GLN A 449 -0.72 -21.05 2.86
C GLN A 449 -1.99 -20.81 3.67
N LEU A 450 -2.69 -21.89 4.00
CA LEU A 450 -3.95 -21.86 4.75
C LEU A 450 -3.86 -22.85 5.90
N ASN A 451 -4.17 -22.40 7.12
CA ASN A 451 -4.21 -23.28 8.28
C ASN A 451 -5.22 -22.77 9.32
N ASN A 452 -6.25 -23.54 9.64
CA ASN A 452 -7.21 -23.22 10.71
C ASN A 452 -7.85 -21.83 10.54
N ILE A 453 -8.50 -21.59 9.39
CA ILE A 453 -8.99 -20.26 8.98
C ILE A 453 -10.51 -20.07 9.19
N GLY A 454 -11.17 -21.00 9.90
CA GLY A 454 -12.60 -20.93 10.20
C GLY A 454 -13.48 -20.90 8.94
N GLU A 455 -14.53 -20.07 8.93
CA GLU A 455 -15.50 -19.99 7.82
C GLU A 455 -14.87 -19.55 6.47
N LEU A 456 -13.66 -18.98 6.46
CA LEU A 456 -12.93 -18.72 5.21
C LEU A 456 -12.64 -20.02 4.43
N GLU A 457 -12.54 -21.18 5.09
CA GLU A 457 -12.39 -22.48 4.39
C GLU A 457 -13.56 -22.75 3.44
N ASN A 458 -14.73 -22.16 3.71
CA ASN A 458 -15.93 -22.33 2.91
C ASN A 458 -16.08 -21.31 1.77
N HIS A 459 -15.22 -20.28 1.71
CA HIS A 459 -15.31 -19.24 0.69
C HIS A 459 -15.21 -19.84 -0.72
N PRO A 460 -16.06 -19.50 -1.71
CA PRO A 460 -16.09 -20.18 -3.02
C PRO A 460 -14.73 -20.28 -3.70
N ASN A 461 -13.98 -19.17 -3.70
CA ASN A 461 -12.63 -19.18 -4.22
C ASN A 461 -11.74 -20.14 -3.41
N ILE A 462 -11.82 -20.18 -2.06
CA ILE A 462 -10.99 -21.04 -1.19
C ILE A 462 -11.37 -22.52 -1.26
N LYS A 463 -12.67 -22.82 -1.12
CA LYS A 463 -13.24 -24.16 -0.98
C LYS A 463 -13.17 -24.99 -2.26
N ASN A 464 -13.35 -24.38 -3.44
CA ASN A 464 -13.65 -25.12 -4.67
C ASN A 464 -12.91 -24.57 -5.91
N PRO A 465 -11.76 -25.16 -6.31
CA PRO A 465 -11.04 -24.75 -7.52
C PRO A 465 -11.62 -25.34 -8.82
N VAL A 466 -12.72 -26.10 -8.73
CA VAL A 466 -13.30 -26.92 -9.80
C VAL A 466 -14.67 -26.37 -10.14
N LEU A 467 -14.81 -25.84 -11.36
CA LEU A 467 -16.10 -25.46 -11.92
C LEU A 467 -16.66 -26.65 -12.72
N ASN A 468 -17.90 -27.05 -12.43
CA ASN A 468 -18.67 -27.95 -13.26
C ASN A 468 -19.73 -27.13 -14.00
N ILE A 469 -19.67 -27.12 -15.33
CA ILE A 469 -20.49 -26.31 -16.22
C ILE A 469 -21.59 -27.16 -16.82
N HIS A 470 -22.83 -26.72 -16.69
CA HIS A 470 -24.02 -27.33 -17.27
C HIS A 470 -24.69 -26.46 -18.34
N SER A 471 -24.28 -25.20 -18.48
CA SER A 471 -24.79 -24.26 -19.49
C SER A 471 -23.72 -23.22 -19.87
N PHE A 472 -23.88 -22.54 -21.02
CA PHE A 472 -22.91 -21.52 -21.43
C PHE A 472 -22.98 -20.26 -20.56
N ASP A 473 -24.17 -19.93 -20.03
CA ASP A 473 -24.34 -18.79 -19.13
C ASP A 473 -23.42 -18.93 -17.91
N GLU A 474 -23.34 -20.14 -17.32
CA GLU A 474 -22.41 -20.45 -16.23
C GLU A 474 -20.94 -20.25 -16.60
N LEU A 475 -20.54 -20.46 -17.86
CA LEU A 475 -19.17 -20.16 -18.30
C LEU A 475 -18.93 -18.65 -18.40
N SER A 476 -19.93 -17.88 -18.84
CA SER A 476 -19.82 -16.44 -19.06
C SER A 476 -19.86 -15.60 -17.78
N THR A 477 -20.51 -16.11 -16.73
CA THR A 477 -20.70 -15.39 -15.45
C THR A 477 -19.65 -15.71 -14.40
N VAL A 478 -18.82 -16.73 -14.58
CA VAL A 478 -17.88 -17.19 -13.54
C VAL A 478 -16.55 -16.42 -13.58
N THR A 479 -16.01 -16.19 -12.39
CA THR A 479 -14.76 -15.46 -12.15
C THR A 479 -13.53 -16.17 -12.73
N ARG A 480 -12.56 -15.37 -13.18
CA ARG A 480 -11.32 -15.68 -13.92
C ARG A 480 -10.26 -16.52 -13.16
N SER A 481 -10.63 -17.10 -12.02
CA SER A 481 -9.74 -17.69 -11.00
C SER A 481 -9.70 -19.24 -10.98
N LEU A 482 -10.37 -19.90 -11.93
CA LEU A 482 -10.58 -21.34 -11.92
C LEU A 482 -9.30 -22.13 -12.17
N LEU A 483 -9.14 -23.23 -11.44
CA LEU A 483 -8.03 -24.18 -11.61
C LEU A 483 -8.41 -25.33 -12.55
N VAL A 484 -9.65 -25.79 -12.44
CA VAL A 484 -10.22 -26.90 -13.21
C VAL A 484 -11.59 -26.48 -13.74
N VAL A 485 -11.79 -26.63 -15.05
CA VAL A 485 -13.09 -26.47 -15.70
C VAL A 485 -13.52 -27.83 -16.23
N ASN A 486 -14.64 -28.33 -15.73
CA ASN A 486 -15.32 -29.51 -16.22
C ASN A 486 -16.61 -29.07 -16.90
N VAL A 487 -16.76 -29.34 -18.18
CA VAL A 487 -18.03 -29.15 -18.90
C VAL A 487 -18.76 -30.49 -18.89
N ALA A 488 -20.03 -30.48 -18.52
CA ALA A 488 -20.87 -31.67 -18.54
C ALA A 488 -21.08 -32.21 -19.98
N GLU A 489 -21.76 -33.33 -20.11
CA GLU A 489 -22.10 -33.92 -21.41
C GLU A 489 -23.35 -33.26 -22.00
N ASN A 490 -23.36 -33.06 -23.32
CA ASN A 490 -24.46 -32.53 -24.13
C ASN A 490 -24.89 -31.11 -23.76
N VAL A 491 -23.96 -30.26 -23.31
CA VAL A 491 -24.23 -28.88 -22.86
C VAL A 491 -23.54 -27.84 -23.72
N CYS A 492 -23.87 -26.56 -23.49
CA CYS A 492 -23.32 -25.41 -24.23
C CYS A 492 -23.54 -25.51 -25.76
N ASN A 493 -24.70 -26.04 -26.16
CA ASN A 493 -25.08 -26.28 -27.56
C ASN A 493 -25.98 -25.18 -28.16
N ASP A 494 -26.06 -24.02 -27.50
CA ASP A 494 -26.85 -22.89 -27.98
C ASP A 494 -26.29 -22.35 -29.31
N THR A 495 -27.17 -22.07 -30.27
CA THR A 495 -26.82 -21.51 -31.59
C THR A 495 -26.17 -20.12 -31.53
N SER A 496 -26.34 -19.40 -30.41
CA SER A 496 -25.72 -18.09 -30.16
C SER A 496 -24.23 -18.19 -29.79
N VAL A 497 -23.76 -19.36 -29.35
CA VAL A 497 -22.39 -19.57 -28.91
C VAL A 497 -21.53 -20.02 -30.07
N THR A 498 -20.96 -19.05 -30.79
CA THR A 498 -20.13 -19.31 -31.98
C THR A 498 -18.64 -19.25 -31.72
N GLU A 499 -18.21 -18.67 -30.61
CA GLU A 499 -16.80 -18.47 -30.25
C GLU A 499 -16.59 -18.86 -28.78
N LEU A 500 -15.47 -19.54 -28.51
CA LEU A 500 -15.12 -20.01 -27.18
C LEU A 500 -13.68 -19.59 -26.86
N ASP A 501 -13.55 -18.58 -26.01
CA ASP A 501 -12.27 -17.97 -25.64
C ASP A 501 -11.93 -18.22 -24.18
N PHE A 502 -10.80 -18.89 -23.93
CA PHE A 502 -10.32 -19.17 -22.59
C PHE A 502 -9.20 -18.24 -22.10
N ARG A 503 -8.82 -17.21 -22.88
CA ARG A 503 -7.88 -16.17 -22.45
C ARG A 503 -8.23 -15.56 -21.08
N PRO A 504 -9.51 -15.36 -20.71
CA PRO A 504 -9.85 -14.84 -19.38
C PRO A 504 -9.47 -15.78 -18.22
N PHE A 505 -9.30 -17.09 -18.44
CA PHE A 505 -9.03 -18.09 -17.40
C PHE A 505 -7.52 -18.38 -17.26
N TRP A 506 -6.75 -17.35 -16.97
CA TRP A 506 -5.28 -17.41 -16.90
C TRP A 506 -4.72 -18.38 -15.83
N ASN A 507 -5.53 -18.74 -14.83
CA ASN A 507 -5.19 -19.75 -13.80
C ASN A 507 -5.55 -21.19 -14.15
N LEU A 508 -6.20 -21.42 -15.30
CA LEU A 508 -6.71 -22.74 -15.67
C LEU A 508 -5.56 -23.74 -15.83
N ARG A 509 -5.63 -24.85 -15.10
CA ARG A 509 -4.67 -25.97 -15.19
C ARG A 509 -5.26 -27.16 -15.93
N VAL A 510 -6.56 -27.42 -15.77
CA VAL A 510 -7.23 -28.54 -16.41
C VAL A 510 -8.52 -28.08 -17.07
N LEU A 511 -8.62 -28.28 -18.38
CA LEU A 511 -9.87 -28.16 -19.13
C LEU A 511 -10.36 -29.55 -19.50
N GLN A 512 -11.55 -29.92 -19.05
CA GLN A 512 -12.21 -31.17 -19.38
C GLN A 512 -13.59 -30.88 -19.96
N ILE A 513 -13.82 -31.27 -21.21
CA ILE A 513 -15.09 -31.08 -21.91
C ILE A 513 -15.78 -32.43 -22.06
N GLY A 514 -17.01 -32.56 -21.55
CA GLY A 514 -17.85 -33.75 -21.70
C GLY A 514 -18.32 -33.97 -23.14
N ASN A 515 -18.80 -35.17 -23.41
CA ASN A 515 -19.23 -35.59 -24.75
C ASN A 515 -20.38 -34.71 -25.29
N GLY A 516 -20.45 -34.48 -26.60
CA GLY A 516 -21.60 -33.84 -27.26
C GLY A 516 -21.76 -32.34 -26.99
N SER A 517 -20.71 -31.65 -26.52
CA SER A 517 -20.77 -30.25 -26.09
C SER A 517 -20.18 -29.28 -27.14
N PHE A 518 -20.66 -28.03 -27.14
CA PHE A 518 -20.22 -26.94 -28.04
C PHE A 518 -20.45 -27.17 -29.55
N THR A 519 -21.54 -27.85 -29.92
CA THR A 519 -21.90 -28.17 -31.33
C THR A 519 -21.89 -26.96 -32.29
N HIS A 520 -22.28 -25.77 -31.82
CA HIS A 520 -22.38 -24.57 -32.65
C HIS A 520 -21.16 -23.64 -32.58
N VAL A 521 -20.10 -23.99 -31.86
CA VAL A 521 -18.86 -23.20 -31.84
C VAL A 521 -18.12 -23.37 -33.17
N ASN A 522 -17.68 -22.26 -33.77
CA ASN A 522 -16.82 -22.21 -34.95
C ASN A 522 -15.36 -21.99 -34.57
N GLU A 523 -15.11 -21.17 -33.55
CA GLU A 523 -13.77 -20.78 -33.13
C GLU A 523 -13.54 -21.15 -31.68
N PHE A 524 -12.52 -21.97 -31.43
CA PHE A 524 -12.11 -22.37 -30.09
C PHE A 524 -10.66 -21.92 -29.89
N ASP A 525 -10.45 -21.00 -28.94
CA ASP A 525 -9.15 -20.38 -28.70
C ASP A 525 -8.60 -20.70 -27.30
N LEU A 526 -7.48 -21.42 -27.29
CA LEU A 526 -6.59 -21.63 -26.15
C LEU A 526 -5.29 -20.87 -26.38
N TYR A 527 -5.39 -19.54 -26.30
CA TYR A 527 -4.26 -18.62 -26.45
C TYR A 527 -3.75 -18.13 -25.10
N ALA A 528 -2.43 -18.22 -24.87
CA ALA A 528 -1.76 -17.64 -23.70
C ALA A 528 -2.32 -18.09 -22.33
N VAL A 529 -2.91 -19.28 -22.25
CA VAL A 529 -3.33 -19.89 -20.98
C VAL A 529 -2.11 -20.54 -20.32
N HIS A 530 -1.24 -19.70 -19.73
CA HIS A 530 0.14 -20.06 -19.37
C HIS A 530 0.26 -21.18 -18.32
N LEU A 531 -0.75 -21.35 -17.47
CA LEU A 531 -0.76 -22.37 -16.41
C LEU A 531 -1.42 -23.69 -16.81
N LEU A 532 -1.98 -23.78 -18.03
CA LEU A 532 -2.69 -24.96 -18.52
C LEU A 532 -1.76 -26.16 -18.59
N GLU A 533 -2.12 -27.26 -17.93
CA GLU A 533 -1.35 -28.51 -17.89
C GLU A 533 -1.99 -29.62 -18.70
N ARG A 534 -3.33 -29.65 -18.77
CA ARG A 534 -4.09 -30.73 -19.41
C ARG A 534 -5.35 -30.21 -20.10
N VAL A 535 -5.57 -30.69 -21.32
CA VAL A 535 -6.83 -30.51 -22.06
C VAL A 535 -7.40 -31.87 -22.43
N VAL A 536 -8.65 -32.13 -22.05
CA VAL A 536 -9.39 -33.34 -22.41
C VAL A 536 -10.70 -32.90 -23.05
N ILE A 537 -10.95 -33.35 -24.27
CA ILE A 537 -12.18 -33.08 -25.01
C ILE A 537 -12.85 -34.42 -25.27
N GLY A 538 -14.13 -34.51 -24.92
CA GLY A 538 -14.97 -35.68 -25.11
C GLY A 538 -15.21 -36.03 -26.58
N ARG A 539 -16.12 -36.96 -26.81
CA ARG A 539 -16.58 -37.40 -28.12
C ARG A 539 -17.66 -36.45 -28.65
N ASP A 540 -17.77 -36.35 -29.96
CA ASP A 540 -18.83 -35.58 -30.64
C ASP A 540 -18.91 -34.12 -30.16
N CYS A 541 -17.79 -33.51 -29.74
CA CYS A 541 -17.71 -32.11 -29.33
C CYS A 541 -17.34 -31.22 -30.52
N PHE A 542 -17.78 -29.96 -30.52
CA PHE A 542 -17.43 -28.99 -31.60
C PHE A 542 -17.73 -29.53 -33.00
N THR A 543 -18.91 -30.13 -33.18
CA THR A 543 -19.39 -30.65 -34.46
C THR A 543 -20.91 -30.63 -34.48
N ILE A 544 -21.52 -30.39 -35.63
CA ILE A 544 -22.96 -30.52 -35.84
C ILE A 544 -23.17 -31.89 -36.50
N SER A 545 -23.83 -32.80 -35.80
CA SER A 545 -23.87 -34.26 -36.02
C SER A 545 -24.40 -34.76 -37.37
N ASP A 546 -24.65 -33.89 -38.34
CA ASP A 546 -24.84 -34.27 -39.73
C ASP A 546 -23.48 -34.39 -40.43
N ASN A 547 -22.80 -35.54 -40.21
CA ASN A 547 -21.64 -36.08 -40.95
C ASN A 547 -21.81 -36.11 -42.51
N SER A 548 -22.81 -35.41 -43.03
CA SER A 548 -22.93 -34.92 -44.39
C SER A 548 -21.68 -34.12 -44.76
N CYS A 549 -21.34 -34.17 -46.05
CA CYS A 549 -20.06 -33.78 -46.60
C CYS A 549 -19.83 -32.25 -46.64
N CYS A 550 -20.45 -31.50 -45.74
CA CYS A 550 -20.35 -30.05 -45.64
C CYS A 550 -19.12 -29.66 -44.80
N VAL A 551 -18.23 -28.91 -45.44
CA VAL A 551 -17.05 -28.32 -44.80
C VAL A 551 -17.49 -27.05 -44.06
N ARG A 552 -17.35 -27.04 -42.72
CA ARG A 552 -17.52 -25.83 -41.91
C ARG A 552 -16.16 -25.13 -41.77
N GLN A 553 -16.13 -23.80 -41.80
CA GLN A 553 -14.89 -23.06 -41.52
C GLN A 553 -14.68 -22.96 -40.00
N GLY A 554 -14.38 -24.09 -39.36
CA GLY A 554 -14.03 -24.15 -37.94
C GLY A 554 -12.52 -24.00 -37.68
N TYR A 555 -12.18 -23.30 -36.59
CA TYR A 555 -10.82 -22.94 -36.17
C TYR A 555 -10.54 -23.38 -34.73
N PHE A 556 -9.49 -24.18 -34.53
CA PHE A 556 -8.97 -24.50 -33.21
C PHE A 556 -7.55 -23.97 -33.06
N TYR A 557 -7.35 -23.02 -32.15
CA TYR A 557 -6.06 -22.43 -31.84
C TYR A 557 -5.55 -22.90 -30.48
N LEU A 558 -4.34 -23.45 -30.45
CA LEU A 558 -3.65 -23.86 -29.22
C LEU A 558 -2.23 -23.29 -29.21
N ARG A 559 -2.08 -22.09 -28.64
CA ARG A 559 -0.85 -21.31 -28.76
C ARG A 559 -0.40 -20.72 -27.42
N PHE A 560 0.91 -20.66 -27.20
CA PHE A 560 1.51 -20.03 -26.02
C PHE A 560 1.11 -20.65 -24.65
N CYS A 561 0.68 -21.92 -24.65
CA CYS A 561 0.38 -22.68 -23.44
C CYS A 561 1.64 -23.42 -22.94
N GLU A 562 2.53 -22.68 -22.26
CA GLU A 562 3.90 -23.13 -21.98
C GLU A 562 4.00 -24.31 -20.99
N ARG A 563 2.99 -24.49 -20.13
CA ARG A 563 2.92 -25.57 -19.15
C ARG A 563 2.18 -26.81 -19.63
N LEU A 564 1.57 -26.78 -20.82
CA LEU A 564 0.72 -27.86 -21.30
C LEU A 564 1.54 -29.14 -21.47
N LYS A 565 1.08 -30.24 -20.87
CA LYS A 565 1.73 -31.56 -20.91
C LYS A 565 0.96 -32.56 -21.75
N GLU A 566 -0.37 -32.50 -21.75
CA GLU A 566 -1.19 -33.42 -22.54
C GLU A 566 -2.42 -32.75 -23.14
N ILE A 567 -2.75 -33.17 -24.37
CA ILE A 567 -4.03 -32.90 -25.01
C ILE A 567 -4.62 -34.21 -25.52
N ARG A 568 -5.89 -34.45 -25.18
CA ARG A 568 -6.66 -35.62 -25.60
C ARG A 568 -7.98 -35.19 -26.20
N ILE A 569 -8.30 -35.69 -27.39
CA ILE A 569 -9.52 -35.34 -28.12
C ILE A 569 -10.27 -36.64 -28.46
N GLY A 570 -11.54 -36.75 -28.05
CA GLY A 570 -12.38 -37.91 -28.30
C GLY A 570 -12.84 -38.03 -29.75
N CYS A 571 -13.37 -39.20 -30.12
CA CYS A 571 -13.88 -39.49 -31.47
C CYS A 571 -14.93 -38.48 -31.94
N ASN A 572 -14.94 -38.22 -33.24
CA ASN A 572 -15.81 -37.31 -34.02
C ASN A 572 -15.75 -35.83 -33.63
N SER A 573 -15.00 -35.46 -32.60
CA SER A 573 -14.86 -34.06 -32.21
C SER A 573 -14.11 -33.26 -33.28
N PHE A 574 -14.55 -32.05 -33.57
CA PHE A 574 -13.99 -31.19 -34.63
C PHE A 574 -14.00 -31.83 -36.03
N SER A 575 -14.95 -32.73 -36.34
CA SER A 575 -14.99 -33.44 -37.62
C SER A 575 -15.17 -32.52 -38.84
N ASP A 576 -15.86 -31.39 -38.64
CA ASP A 576 -16.16 -30.36 -39.62
C ASP A 576 -15.18 -29.17 -39.57
N TYR A 577 -14.18 -29.17 -38.67
CA TYR A 577 -13.16 -28.12 -38.59
C TYR A 577 -12.10 -28.28 -39.68
N THR A 578 -11.65 -27.14 -40.22
CA THR A 578 -10.65 -27.09 -41.30
C THR A 578 -9.29 -26.58 -40.84
N VAL A 579 -9.22 -25.95 -39.67
CA VAL A 579 -7.99 -25.40 -39.12
C VAL A 579 -7.77 -25.90 -37.70
N TRP A 580 -6.61 -26.52 -37.49
CA TRP A 580 -6.03 -26.72 -36.16
C TRP A 580 -4.59 -26.24 -36.16
N GLU A 581 -4.29 -25.29 -35.29
CA GLU A 581 -2.94 -24.72 -35.19
C GLU A 581 -2.42 -24.83 -33.77
N ILE A 582 -1.27 -25.50 -33.66
CA ILE A 582 -0.55 -25.65 -32.41
C ILE A 582 0.80 -24.96 -32.48
N GLY A 583 1.11 -24.14 -31.47
CA GLY A 583 2.34 -23.35 -31.44
C GLY A 583 2.84 -23.04 -30.04
N ASN A 584 4.17 -22.99 -29.88
CA ASN A 584 4.84 -22.56 -28.65
C ASN A 584 4.41 -23.31 -27.37
N CYS A 585 4.09 -24.61 -27.48
CA CYS A 585 3.72 -25.49 -26.35
C CYS A 585 4.92 -26.38 -25.95
N LYS A 586 5.99 -25.77 -25.43
CA LYS A 586 7.32 -26.41 -25.28
C LYS A 586 7.35 -27.61 -24.33
N ARG A 587 6.38 -27.73 -23.42
CA ARG A 587 6.31 -28.83 -22.43
C ARG A 587 5.38 -29.97 -22.84
N LEU A 588 4.73 -29.89 -24.00
CA LEU A 588 3.76 -30.89 -24.44
C LEU A 588 4.44 -32.24 -24.64
N GLU A 589 3.92 -33.28 -23.98
CA GLU A 589 4.48 -34.64 -23.98
C GLU A 589 3.60 -35.63 -24.74
N VAL A 590 2.27 -35.44 -24.70
CA VAL A 590 1.28 -36.38 -25.26
C VAL A 590 0.24 -35.64 -26.09
N ILE A 591 0.01 -36.14 -27.30
CA ILE A 591 -1.13 -35.77 -28.16
C ILE A 591 -1.88 -37.05 -28.51
N GLU A 592 -3.14 -37.15 -28.07
CA GLU A 592 -4.06 -38.23 -28.44
C GLU A 592 -5.29 -37.65 -29.13
N ILE A 593 -5.58 -38.12 -30.34
CA ILE A 593 -6.72 -37.65 -31.14
C ILE A 593 -7.49 -38.87 -31.60
N GLY A 594 -8.75 -38.98 -31.20
CA GLY A 594 -9.59 -40.13 -31.48
C GLY A 594 -9.10 -41.39 -30.76
N LYS A 595 -9.49 -42.54 -31.29
CA LYS A 595 -9.15 -43.86 -30.75
C LYS A 595 -8.83 -44.83 -31.89
N LEU A 596 -7.89 -45.73 -31.65
CA LEU A 596 -7.55 -46.81 -32.57
C LEU A 596 -8.70 -47.83 -32.61
N ASN A 597 -8.99 -48.40 -33.79
CA ASN A 597 -10.06 -49.39 -34.00
C ASN A 597 -11.49 -48.85 -33.79
N GLU A 598 -11.65 -47.54 -33.74
CA GLU A 598 -12.95 -46.88 -33.61
C GLU A 598 -12.99 -45.67 -34.52
N ARG A 599 -14.05 -45.58 -35.33
CA ARG A 599 -14.25 -44.45 -36.25
C ARG A 599 -14.17 -43.14 -35.47
N SER A 600 -13.18 -42.33 -35.81
CA SER A 600 -12.83 -41.11 -35.09
C SER A 600 -13.04 -39.87 -35.94
N ASP A 601 -12.69 -39.85 -37.23
CA ASP A 601 -13.02 -38.75 -38.16
C ASP A 601 -12.74 -37.32 -37.64
N ASN A 602 -11.82 -37.16 -36.69
CA ASN A 602 -11.45 -35.86 -36.15
C ASN A 602 -10.71 -35.05 -37.22
N PHE A 603 -11.04 -33.76 -37.37
CA PHE A 603 -10.31 -32.86 -38.26
C PHE A 603 -10.15 -33.40 -39.70
N LEU A 604 -11.19 -34.03 -40.27
CA LEU A 604 -11.14 -34.67 -41.60
C LEU A 604 -10.38 -33.82 -42.64
N TRP A 605 -10.84 -32.59 -42.85
CA TRP A 605 -10.30 -31.72 -43.89
C TRP A 605 -9.11 -30.86 -43.45
N ALA A 606 -8.64 -31.00 -42.20
CA ALA A 606 -7.62 -30.14 -41.64
C ALA A 606 -6.19 -30.64 -41.92
N ASP A 607 -5.24 -29.71 -41.99
CA ASP A 607 -3.82 -30.03 -42.03
C ASP A 607 -3.27 -30.18 -40.60
N LEU A 608 -2.24 -31.03 -40.42
CA LEU A 608 -1.53 -31.15 -39.15
C LEU A 608 -0.09 -30.68 -39.27
N ARG A 609 0.30 -29.70 -38.45
CA ARG A 609 1.68 -29.19 -38.38
C ARG A 609 2.18 -29.19 -36.95
N LEU A 610 3.07 -30.12 -36.64
CA LEU A 610 3.76 -30.23 -35.35
C LEU A 610 5.23 -29.86 -35.54
N GLU A 611 5.58 -28.65 -35.13
CA GLU A 611 6.92 -28.10 -35.35
C GLU A 611 7.53 -27.60 -34.05
N SER A 612 8.79 -27.99 -33.80
CA SER A 612 9.59 -27.49 -32.67
C SER A 612 8.97 -27.73 -31.28
N LEU A 613 8.41 -28.92 -31.06
CA LEU A 613 7.93 -29.38 -29.75
C LEU A 613 9.00 -30.30 -29.10
N PRO A 614 9.88 -29.77 -28.24
CA PRO A 614 11.08 -30.48 -27.79
C PRO A 614 10.79 -31.64 -26.83
N LYS A 615 9.61 -31.67 -26.20
CA LYS A 615 9.23 -32.69 -25.20
C LYS A 615 8.18 -33.69 -25.66
N LEU A 616 7.65 -33.56 -26.89
CA LEU A 616 6.60 -34.45 -27.38
C LEU A 616 7.16 -35.87 -27.50
N LYS A 617 6.55 -36.85 -26.81
CA LYS A 617 6.99 -38.26 -26.76
C LYS A 617 6.10 -39.16 -27.61
N THR A 618 4.78 -38.94 -27.53
CA THR A 618 3.78 -39.82 -28.13
C THR A 618 2.77 -39.02 -28.94
N LEU A 619 2.50 -39.48 -30.15
CA LEU A 619 1.39 -39.03 -31.00
C LEU A 619 0.50 -40.23 -31.33
N LEU A 620 -0.77 -40.17 -30.93
CA LEU A 620 -1.79 -41.15 -31.29
C LEU A 620 -2.87 -40.45 -32.12
N VAL A 621 -3.23 -41.06 -33.25
CA VAL A 621 -4.23 -40.54 -34.18
C VAL A 621 -5.20 -41.68 -34.54
N GLY A 622 -6.49 -41.51 -34.26
CA GLY A 622 -7.53 -42.53 -34.41
C GLY A 622 -7.97 -42.75 -35.86
N ASP A 623 -8.92 -43.67 -36.03
CA ASP A 623 -9.37 -44.08 -37.37
C ASP A 623 -10.06 -42.91 -38.12
N GLY A 624 -9.60 -42.61 -39.33
CA GLY A 624 -10.14 -41.54 -40.18
C GLY A 624 -9.76 -40.12 -39.77
N ALA A 625 -9.05 -39.92 -38.65
CA ALA A 625 -8.62 -38.59 -38.23
C ALA A 625 -7.60 -37.99 -39.21
N PHE A 626 -7.76 -36.69 -39.50
CA PHE A 626 -7.06 -35.98 -40.60
C PHE A 626 -7.21 -36.69 -41.96
N GLY A 627 -8.32 -37.39 -42.16
CA GLY A 627 -8.65 -38.03 -43.43
C GLY A 627 -9.18 -36.98 -44.40
N TRP A 628 -8.50 -36.83 -45.54
CA TRP A 628 -8.60 -35.74 -46.51
C TRP A 628 -7.78 -34.49 -46.15
N CYS A 629 -6.65 -34.64 -45.46
CA CYS A 629 -5.70 -33.55 -45.27
C CYS A 629 -4.90 -33.23 -46.55
N THR A 630 -4.34 -32.03 -46.64
CA THR A 630 -3.40 -31.66 -47.71
C THR A 630 -1.96 -31.70 -47.22
N THR A 631 -1.71 -31.40 -45.95
CA THR A 631 -0.37 -31.32 -45.38
C THR A 631 -0.31 -32.05 -44.05
N LEU A 632 0.70 -32.91 -43.91
CA LEU A 632 1.19 -33.39 -42.61
C LEU A 632 2.65 -32.98 -42.47
N SER A 633 2.98 -32.21 -41.43
CA SER A 633 4.32 -31.75 -41.12
C SER A 633 4.70 -32.15 -39.70
N LEU A 634 5.67 -33.05 -39.56
CA LEU A 634 6.29 -33.44 -38.29
C LEU A 634 7.77 -33.04 -38.32
N GLN A 635 8.12 -31.91 -37.69
CA GLN A 635 9.46 -31.33 -37.80
C GLN A 635 10.07 -30.95 -36.46
N ASN A 636 11.35 -31.30 -36.28
CA ASN A 636 12.16 -30.93 -35.11
C ASN A 636 11.50 -31.38 -33.79
N LEU A 637 11.20 -32.68 -33.69
CA LEU A 637 10.60 -33.32 -32.50
C LEU A 637 11.63 -34.27 -31.88
N PRO A 638 12.64 -33.75 -31.14
CA PRO A 638 13.78 -34.54 -30.68
C PRO A 638 13.44 -35.60 -29.62
N ALA A 639 12.32 -35.47 -28.92
CA ALA A 639 11.87 -36.41 -27.89
C ALA A 639 10.85 -37.44 -28.38
N LEU A 640 10.36 -37.32 -29.62
CA LEU A 640 9.28 -38.17 -30.14
C LEU A 640 9.78 -39.59 -30.31
N THR A 641 9.16 -40.56 -29.64
CA THR A 641 9.52 -41.99 -29.70
C THR A 641 8.52 -42.79 -30.50
N THR A 642 7.24 -42.38 -30.47
CA THR A 642 6.14 -43.23 -30.92
C THR A 642 5.08 -42.43 -31.67
N VAL A 643 4.72 -42.93 -32.86
CA VAL A 643 3.56 -42.48 -33.63
C VAL A 643 2.68 -43.70 -33.92
N HIS A 644 1.44 -43.66 -33.43
CA HIS A 644 0.44 -44.70 -33.64
C HIS A 644 -0.77 -44.13 -34.40
N MET A 645 -1.20 -44.84 -35.44
CA MET A 645 -2.24 -44.38 -36.36
C MET A 645 -3.35 -45.41 -36.53
N GLY A 646 -4.58 -44.93 -36.59
CA GLY A 646 -5.76 -45.71 -36.91
C GLY A 646 -5.95 -45.93 -38.40
N ASN A 647 -6.94 -46.73 -38.75
CA ASN A 647 -7.29 -46.99 -40.14
C ASN A 647 -7.65 -45.67 -40.87
N LYS A 648 -7.10 -45.43 -42.06
CA LYS A 648 -7.30 -44.22 -42.88
C LYS A 648 -6.83 -42.90 -42.26
N ALA A 649 -6.09 -42.93 -41.16
CA ALA A 649 -5.46 -41.73 -40.62
C ALA A 649 -4.49 -41.11 -41.64
N PHE A 650 -4.55 -39.79 -41.79
CA PHE A 650 -3.74 -39.03 -42.75
C PHE A 650 -3.85 -39.53 -44.21
N ASN A 651 -5.04 -39.93 -44.64
CA ASN A 651 -5.29 -40.13 -46.06
C ASN A 651 -5.37 -38.77 -46.75
N PHE A 652 -4.48 -38.49 -47.69
CA PHE A 652 -4.41 -37.20 -48.34
C PHE A 652 -5.46 -37.04 -49.43
N GLN A 653 -5.82 -35.79 -49.72
CA GLN A 653 -6.73 -35.51 -50.83
C GLN A 653 -6.12 -35.86 -52.20
N LEU A 654 -6.93 -36.48 -53.04
CA LEU A 654 -6.66 -36.71 -54.46
C LEU A 654 -7.11 -35.52 -55.31
N THR A 655 -6.53 -34.32 -55.11
CA THR A 655 -6.85 -33.15 -55.94
C THR A 655 -5.76 -32.87 -56.97
N GLN A 656 -6.15 -32.37 -58.14
CA GLN A 656 -5.23 -31.92 -59.19
C GLN A 656 -4.71 -30.49 -58.95
N TYR A 657 -5.34 -29.75 -58.03
CA TYR A 657 -5.16 -28.30 -57.87
C TYR A 657 -4.20 -27.92 -56.73
N LYS A 658 -4.12 -28.72 -55.66
CA LYS A 658 -3.18 -28.49 -54.56
C LYS A 658 -2.48 -29.82 -54.22
N PRO A 659 -1.15 -29.92 -54.44
CA PRO A 659 -0.44 -31.16 -54.16
C PRO A 659 -0.37 -31.41 -52.67
N SER A 660 -0.67 -32.64 -52.26
CA SER A 660 -0.55 -33.06 -50.87
C SER A 660 0.91 -33.29 -50.47
N VAL A 661 1.26 -32.93 -49.23
CA VAL A 661 2.64 -32.92 -48.75
C VAL A 661 2.74 -33.64 -47.40
N LEU A 662 3.63 -34.63 -47.34
CA LEU A 662 4.04 -35.30 -46.12
C LEU A 662 5.49 -34.94 -45.81
N ILE A 663 5.73 -34.31 -44.67
CA ILE A 663 7.07 -33.97 -44.18
C ILE A 663 7.31 -34.65 -42.84
N MET A 664 8.38 -35.44 -42.75
CA MET A 664 8.90 -35.96 -41.49
C MET A 664 10.40 -35.67 -41.42
N ARG A 665 10.78 -34.71 -40.57
CA ARG A 665 12.15 -34.21 -40.50
C ARG A 665 12.65 -34.08 -39.06
N ASN A 666 13.87 -34.55 -38.83
CA ASN A 666 14.57 -34.40 -37.55
C ASN A 666 13.78 -35.01 -36.39
N LEU A 667 13.53 -36.32 -36.47
CA LEU A 667 12.88 -37.12 -35.43
C LEU A 667 13.89 -38.17 -34.90
N PRO A 668 14.98 -37.73 -34.25
CA PRO A 668 16.14 -38.58 -33.96
C PRO A 668 15.86 -39.74 -33.01
N ARG A 669 14.84 -39.64 -32.15
CA ARG A 669 14.49 -40.67 -31.15
C ARG A 669 13.26 -41.50 -31.53
N LEU A 670 12.70 -41.30 -32.72
CA LEU A 670 11.52 -42.04 -33.18
C LEU A 670 11.90 -43.50 -33.39
N THR A 671 11.31 -44.42 -32.62
CA THR A 671 11.56 -45.86 -32.70
C THR A 671 10.40 -46.62 -33.34
N THR A 672 9.18 -46.11 -33.21
CA THR A 672 7.95 -46.80 -33.60
C THR A 672 7.05 -45.89 -34.42
N LEU A 673 6.73 -46.32 -35.64
CA LEU A 673 5.79 -45.68 -36.56
C LEU A 673 4.86 -46.75 -37.12
N THR A 674 3.70 -46.94 -36.49
CA THR A 674 2.80 -48.04 -36.83
C THR A 674 1.36 -47.59 -37.00
N ALA A 675 0.68 -48.22 -37.94
CA ALA A 675 -0.77 -48.29 -37.98
C ALA A 675 -1.26 -49.48 -37.17
N ASP A 676 -2.51 -49.41 -36.72
CA ASP A 676 -3.21 -50.52 -36.10
C ASP A 676 -3.21 -51.78 -37.01
N ALA A 677 -3.26 -52.98 -36.40
CA ALA A 677 -3.20 -54.25 -37.13
C ALA A 677 -4.39 -54.46 -38.08
N SER A 678 -5.54 -53.87 -37.78
CA SER A 678 -6.74 -53.91 -38.62
C SER A 678 -6.77 -52.82 -39.69
N ALA A 679 -5.79 -51.90 -39.67
CA ALA A 679 -5.75 -50.78 -40.61
C ALA A 679 -5.55 -51.27 -42.04
N TYR A 680 -6.42 -50.82 -42.94
CA TYR A 680 -6.32 -51.10 -44.37
C TYR A 680 -5.33 -50.16 -45.06
N SER A 681 -5.33 -48.89 -44.67
CA SER A 681 -4.49 -47.86 -45.31
C SER A 681 -4.15 -46.73 -44.36
N VAL A 682 -2.92 -46.22 -44.40
CA VAL A 682 -2.50 -44.95 -43.75
C VAL A 682 -1.58 -44.18 -44.70
N PHE A 683 -1.45 -42.85 -44.57
CA PHE A 683 -0.62 -42.05 -45.49
C PHE A 683 -0.91 -42.33 -46.98
N SER A 684 -2.18 -42.52 -47.35
CA SER A 684 -2.54 -42.76 -48.75
C SER A 684 -2.54 -41.45 -49.53
N PHE A 685 -2.09 -41.48 -50.79
CA PHE A 685 -2.16 -40.35 -51.73
C PHE A 685 -1.28 -39.11 -51.45
N PRO A 686 -0.10 -39.18 -50.78
CA PRO A 686 0.76 -38.01 -50.65
C PRO A 686 1.43 -37.71 -52.00
N HIS A 687 1.30 -36.49 -52.54
CA HIS A 687 1.97 -36.12 -53.78
C HIS A 687 3.48 -35.94 -53.58
N TYR A 688 3.85 -35.22 -52.51
CA TYR A 688 5.23 -34.95 -52.12
C TYR A 688 5.52 -35.59 -50.76
N VAL A 689 6.58 -36.39 -50.69
CA VAL A 689 7.02 -37.04 -49.46
C VAL A 689 8.45 -36.60 -49.17
N ILE A 690 8.67 -35.92 -48.06
CA ILE A 690 9.96 -35.40 -47.63
C ILE A 690 10.33 -36.06 -46.31
N LEU A 691 11.34 -36.93 -46.34
CA LEU A 691 11.77 -37.69 -45.18
C LEU A 691 13.23 -37.37 -44.88
N LYS A 692 13.52 -36.99 -43.63
CA LYS A 692 14.88 -36.61 -43.24
C LYS A 692 15.18 -36.93 -41.78
N ASN A 693 16.31 -37.59 -41.54
CA ASN A 693 16.90 -37.74 -40.20
C ASN A 693 15.95 -38.39 -39.16
N MET A 694 15.74 -39.69 -39.31
CA MET A 694 15.01 -40.59 -38.39
C MET A 694 15.84 -41.88 -38.15
N PRO A 695 17.08 -41.77 -37.65
CA PRO A 695 18.04 -42.89 -37.58
C PRO A 695 17.64 -44.03 -36.63
N SER A 696 16.82 -43.75 -35.61
CA SER A 696 16.44 -44.72 -34.57
C SER A 696 15.17 -45.52 -34.89
N LEU A 697 14.56 -45.32 -36.05
CA LEU A 697 13.30 -45.94 -36.40
C LEU A 697 13.50 -47.42 -36.74
N THR A 698 12.93 -48.32 -35.93
CA THR A 698 13.10 -49.78 -36.05
C THR A 698 11.79 -50.52 -36.31
N THR A 699 10.68 -50.06 -35.74
CA THR A 699 9.37 -50.69 -35.89
C THR A 699 8.49 -49.86 -36.82
N VAL A 700 8.25 -50.38 -38.03
CA VAL A 700 7.39 -49.75 -39.05
C VAL A 700 6.32 -50.74 -39.50
N HIS A 701 5.06 -50.33 -39.42
CA HIS A 701 3.92 -51.08 -39.98
C HIS A 701 2.96 -50.08 -40.60
N LEU A 702 2.98 -49.95 -41.93
CA LEU A 702 2.23 -48.94 -42.66
C LEU A 702 1.51 -49.58 -43.86
N PRO A 703 0.36 -50.23 -43.66
CA PRO A 703 -0.36 -50.92 -44.72
C PRO A 703 -0.82 -49.92 -45.79
N ASN A 704 -0.60 -50.26 -47.06
CA ASN A 704 -0.98 -49.48 -48.25
C ASN A 704 -0.56 -47.99 -48.20
N ALA A 705 0.56 -47.68 -47.53
CA ALA A 705 1.07 -46.32 -47.40
C ALA A 705 1.83 -45.83 -48.63
N PHE A 706 1.87 -44.51 -48.80
CA PHE A 706 2.60 -43.83 -49.87
C PHE A 706 2.15 -44.22 -51.30
N ASN A 707 0.95 -44.77 -51.44
CA ASN A 707 0.32 -45.00 -52.73
C ASN A 707 0.08 -43.66 -53.44
N TYR A 708 0.28 -43.61 -54.76
CA TYR A 708 0.14 -42.41 -55.61
C TYR A 708 1.13 -41.27 -55.34
N ARG A 709 2.28 -41.57 -54.72
CA ARG A 709 3.38 -40.61 -54.58
C ARG A 709 3.98 -40.19 -55.92
N LYS A 710 4.15 -38.89 -56.13
CA LYS A 710 4.78 -38.33 -57.36
C LYS A 710 6.24 -37.94 -57.14
N HIS A 711 6.54 -37.36 -55.99
CA HIS A 711 7.87 -36.87 -55.66
C HIS A 711 8.28 -37.30 -54.26
N VAL A 712 9.41 -37.99 -54.15
CA VAL A 712 9.97 -38.46 -52.87
C VAL A 712 11.37 -37.88 -52.70
N GLN A 713 11.61 -37.24 -51.56
CA GLN A 713 12.90 -36.68 -51.18
C GLN A 713 13.34 -37.27 -49.86
N ILE A 714 14.39 -38.10 -49.89
CA ILE A 714 14.97 -38.74 -48.71
C ILE A 714 16.36 -38.14 -48.46
N HIS A 715 16.58 -37.62 -47.26
CA HIS A 715 17.85 -37.01 -46.87
C HIS A 715 18.36 -37.61 -45.54
N GLY A 716 19.52 -38.27 -45.58
CA GLY A 716 20.10 -38.93 -44.40
C GLY A 716 19.40 -40.24 -44.02
N LYS A 717 19.67 -40.76 -42.81
CA LYS A 717 19.11 -42.05 -42.35
C LYS A 717 17.64 -41.91 -41.96
N ILE A 718 16.77 -42.76 -42.51
CA ILE A 718 15.33 -42.82 -42.19
C ILE A 718 14.89 -44.14 -41.51
N GLY A 719 15.85 -44.95 -41.06
CA GLY A 719 15.61 -46.20 -40.34
C GLY A 719 14.83 -47.23 -41.17
N ALA A 720 14.03 -48.05 -40.49
CA ALA A 720 13.22 -49.11 -41.08
C ALA A 720 12.16 -48.62 -42.09
N LEU A 721 11.91 -47.31 -42.18
CA LEU A 721 11.01 -46.73 -43.18
C LEU A 721 11.57 -46.81 -44.60
N ALA A 722 12.88 -47.01 -44.77
CA ALA A 722 13.50 -47.21 -46.08
C ALA A 722 12.88 -48.38 -46.86
N HIS A 723 12.51 -49.46 -46.15
CA HIS A 723 11.87 -50.64 -46.75
C HIS A 723 10.49 -50.39 -47.37
N CYS A 724 9.86 -49.24 -47.10
CA CYS A 724 8.61 -48.85 -47.75
C CYS A 724 8.82 -48.22 -49.14
N PHE A 725 10.08 -47.96 -49.54
CA PHE A 725 10.46 -47.32 -50.81
C PHE A 725 11.40 -48.17 -51.68
N ASP A 726 11.94 -49.25 -51.13
CA ASP A 726 12.58 -50.34 -51.88
C ASP A 726 11.50 -51.21 -52.57
#